data_AF-A0A1Y2USE7-F1
#
_entry.id   AF-A0A1Y2USE7-F1
#
_cell.length_a   1.000
_cell.length_b   1.000
_cell.length_c   1.000
_cell.angle_alpha   90.00
_cell.angle_beta   90.00
_cell.angle_gamma   90.00
#
_symmetry.space_group_name_H-M   'P 1'
#
loop_
_entity.id
_entity.type
_entity.pdbx_description
1 polymer ?
#
loop_
_entity_poly.entity_id
_entity_poly.type
_entity_poly.pdbx_seq_one_letter_code
_entity_poly.pdbx_strand_id
1 'polypeptide(L)'
;MFRFTCKPIYEAVQKSFENDKAHERCAGRQLLRVIGQFCFKWELRECANPECQARKQLVLQQLPPCNWTALREWMATAVSCWQTERSKAESDPEWKARTLAALDESLQESGWSPELFRFGVPYTVLLECVNLDDVAQSTLLSNPCVDIVGIFNLFYWHYMTFDYGRPAGGKFLQSWTDYHLLYEPCFVREAMRLDASPAVRSVGICPSRFWNLAVEGSESYITVLSVLTGIAVGNVPPRGDKHRQCTSQFCNFANDNSTGFTQLHKCDRKHSTSPGADEIVFPMKELEVIFASPLVSWVPSSWDIASISRLQPQINSDPTSKYMALSHVWSDGTGVGMKEAGIANRCLVEYFASVAQRLGCDGIWWDAICLPSSRTMRRRALDQMLENFERASFMVIHDLELVDFEWRDDGTPALALMLSPWFTRGWTAAELFAARRGPGRVKVLFKSPDGSSQPCIKDLEDEVLAPIRNLHRGTFTNLPHLVASEVIRQVSGDVYDPATKAGYRISELNVLLRILKPRTTSWARDRMVLGALLTLPRKDVDTSRTEPELVTDILRTIKHLPGTAIYHGEIPIAQDGPWSWCPPSVFDLGRTGTVLIPSTAEGLGEGCELTVGENGIIEGIFTIYHLHESDLDELLPYGTHPSMEARIRNALVDFAAGSPILIMQVEGQVLQRHIDLWLLAVPVAAPLFGGTTDLTQDYPAFDLANRWRCRWIGCVYAGNTRKGKFYGERLVTFGEDVDDEGNPGPAVVPPDEAVEEAKAVLQLMEKHKRERMEGYQEALISLRDSRDGGFLW
;
A
#
# COMPACT_ATOMS: atom_id res chain seq x y z
N MET A 1 25.16 27.86 -11.41
CA MET A 1 24.35 27.93 -12.64
C MET A 1 24.73 26.75 -13.54
N PHE A 2 23.77 25.86 -13.84
CA PHE A 2 24.06 24.53 -14.39
C PHE A 2 24.24 24.51 -15.90
N ARG A 3 25.16 23.67 -16.38
CA ARG A 3 25.36 23.26 -17.79
C ARG A 3 25.88 21.78 -17.76
N PHE A 4 25.42 20.90 -18.68
CA PHE A 4 25.83 19.46 -18.87
C PHE A 4 25.75 18.90 -20.34
N THR A 5 26.82 18.76 -21.16
CA THR A 5 26.62 18.48 -22.61
C THR A 5 25.93 17.15 -22.93
N CYS A 6 24.69 17.23 -23.41
CA CYS A 6 24.02 16.11 -24.06
C CYS A 6 24.40 15.97 -25.54
N LYS A 7 25.54 16.55 -25.98
CA LYS A 7 26.02 16.45 -27.36
C LYS A 7 26.14 14.98 -27.82
N PRO A 8 26.68 14.03 -27.04
CA PRO A 8 26.70 12.62 -27.42
C PRO A 8 25.30 12.01 -27.58
N ILE A 9 24.32 12.44 -26.78
CA ILE A 9 22.91 12.03 -26.92
C ILE A 9 22.35 12.60 -28.23
N TYR A 10 22.51 13.90 -28.48
CA TYR A 10 22.04 14.56 -29.70
C TYR A 10 22.67 13.96 -30.97
N GLU A 11 23.96 13.66 -30.97
CA GLU A 11 24.65 13.04 -32.11
C GLU A 11 24.22 11.58 -32.33
N ALA A 12 23.97 10.80 -31.26
CA ALA A 12 23.40 9.45 -31.36
C ALA A 12 21.95 9.49 -31.90
N VAL A 13 21.16 10.48 -31.46
CA VAL A 13 19.80 10.76 -31.95
C VAL A 13 19.83 11.11 -33.44
N GLN A 14 20.71 12.03 -33.84
CA GLN A 14 20.82 12.50 -35.22
C GLN A 14 21.22 11.34 -36.16
N LYS A 15 22.18 10.50 -35.78
CA LYS A 15 22.52 9.26 -36.51
C LYS A 15 21.38 8.24 -36.57
N SER A 16 20.47 8.22 -35.59
CA SER A 16 19.31 7.32 -35.65
C SER A 16 18.30 7.77 -36.70
N PHE A 17 18.09 9.09 -36.86
CA PHE A 17 17.12 9.65 -37.81
C PHE A 17 17.50 9.48 -39.29
N GLU A 18 18.75 9.16 -39.61
CA GLU A 18 19.19 8.90 -40.99
C GLU A 18 18.60 7.61 -41.58
N ASN A 19 18.02 6.72 -40.75
CA ASN A 19 17.42 5.47 -41.19
C ASN A 19 15.90 5.37 -40.94
N ASP A 20 15.18 5.27 -42.07
CA ASP A 20 13.83 4.77 -42.32
C ASP A 20 12.62 5.47 -41.64
N LYS A 21 11.64 5.86 -42.47
CA LYS A 21 10.38 6.51 -42.06
C LYS A 21 9.48 5.60 -41.21
N ALA A 22 9.61 4.27 -41.32
CA ALA A 22 8.90 3.37 -40.41
C ALA A 22 9.26 3.60 -38.92
N HIS A 23 10.40 4.22 -38.64
CA HIS A 23 10.96 4.36 -37.29
C HIS A 23 10.64 5.70 -36.60
N GLU A 24 9.96 6.66 -37.24
CA GLU A 24 9.48 7.89 -36.58
C GLU A 24 8.52 7.59 -35.42
N ARG A 25 7.88 6.41 -35.44
CA ARG A 25 6.99 5.91 -34.38
C ARG A 25 7.69 5.13 -33.26
N CYS A 26 9.02 4.98 -33.21
CA CYS A 26 9.65 4.29 -32.06
C CYS A 26 9.60 5.16 -30.78
N ALA A 27 9.05 4.63 -29.68
CA ALA A 27 8.91 5.34 -28.41
C ALA A 27 10.28 5.75 -27.86
N GLY A 28 11.27 4.87 -28.01
CA GLY A 28 12.66 5.20 -27.71
C GLY A 28 13.17 6.43 -28.45
N ARG A 29 12.80 6.65 -29.71
CA ARG A 29 13.18 7.85 -30.50
C ARG A 29 12.40 9.10 -30.06
N GLN A 30 11.13 9.00 -29.68
CA GLN A 30 10.38 10.15 -29.15
C GLN A 30 10.89 10.55 -27.75
N LEU A 31 11.11 9.57 -26.87
CA LEU A 31 11.73 9.75 -25.56
C LEU A 31 13.13 10.38 -25.67
N LEU A 32 13.98 9.87 -26.57
CA LEU A 32 15.27 10.46 -26.95
C LEU A 32 15.13 11.92 -27.44
N ARG A 33 14.13 12.21 -28.28
CA ARG A 33 13.88 13.55 -28.84
C ARG A 33 13.53 14.55 -27.74
N VAL A 34 12.64 14.23 -26.82
CA VAL A 34 12.23 15.15 -25.75
C VAL A 34 13.36 15.37 -24.74
N ILE A 35 14.13 14.32 -24.39
CA ILE A 35 15.36 14.46 -23.59
C ILE A 35 16.38 15.36 -24.31
N GLY A 36 16.56 15.19 -25.62
CA GLY A 36 17.43 16.04 -26.44
C GLY A 36 16.96 17.50 -26.50
N GLN A 37 15.66 17.74 -26.67
CA GLN A 37 15.06 19.08 -26.66
C GLN A 37 15.20 19.77 -25.30
N PHE A 38 15.00 19.05 -24.19
CA PHE A 38 15.26 19.57 -22.85
C PHE A 38 16.73 19.97 -22.70
N CYS A 39 17.67 19.07 -23.04
CA CYS A 39 19.10 19.35 -22.96
C CYS A 39 19.54 20.56 -23.80
N PHE A 40 18.91 20.77 -24.96
CA PHE A 40 19.16 21.90 -25.84
C PHE A 40 18.59 23.20 -25.26
N LYS A 41 17.32 23.20 -24.81
CA LYS A 41 16.65 24.36 -24.21
C LYS A 41 17.42 24.95 -23.03
N TRP A 42 18.05 24.11 -22.21
CA TRP A 42 18.78 24.54 -21.02
C TRP A 42 20.30 24.75 -21.24
N GLU A 43 20.76 24.88 -22.49
CA GLU A 43 22.17 25.14 -22.87
C GLU A 43 23.24 24.26 -22.17
N LEU A 44 23.01 22.96 -22.14
CA LEU A 44 23.81 22.10 -21.28
C LEU A 44 25.22 21.80 -21.92
N ARG A 45 26.32 21.99 -21.14
CA ARG A 45 27.77 21.86 -21.46
C ARG A 45 28.55 21.23 -20.27
N GLU A 46 29.37 20.18 -20.47
CA GLU A 46 29.83 19.16 -19.49
C GLU A 46 30.44 19.67 -18.16
N CYS A 47 30.22 18.91 -17.07
CA CYS A 47 30.77 19.28 -15.76
C CYS A 47 32.20 18.74 -15.54
N ALA A 48 33.18 19.64 -15.57
CA ALA A 48 34.59 19.34 -15.26
C ALA A 48 34.96 19.53 -13.77
N ASN A 49 34.00 19.74 -12.87
CA ASN A 49 34.28 19.96 -11.44
C ASN A 49 34.78 18.67 -10.77
N PRO A 50 35.99 18.64 -10.15
CA PRO A 50 36.54 17.45 -9.50
C PRO A 50 35.66 16.85 -8.41
N GLU A 51 34.96 17.68 -7.62
CA GLU A 51 34.07 17.20 -6.54
C GLU A 51 32.87 16.44 -7.13
N CYS A 52 32.26 16.99 -8.18
CA CYS A 52 31.17 16.36 -8.92
C CYS A 52 31.61 15.07 -9.60
N GLN A 53 32.84 15.02 -10.14
CA GLN A 53 33.39 13.82 -10.77
C GLN A 53 33.74 12.72 -9.76
N ALA A 54 34.20 13.08 -8.56
CA ALA A 54 34.37 12.13 -7.46
C ALA A 54 33.01 11.54 -7.02
N ARG A 55 31.98 12.38 -6.84
CA ARG A 55 30.61 11.91 -6.55
C ARG A 55 30.03 11.05 -7.69
N LYS A 56 30.33 11.36 -8.97
CA LYS A 56 29.86 10.58 -10.13
C LYS A 56 30.25 9.11 -10.05
N GLN A 57 31.43 8.78 -9.53
CA GLN A 57 31.86 7.39 -9.37
C GLN A 57 31.02 6.64 -8.32
N LEU A 58 30.69 7.28 -7.20
CA LEU A 58 29.81 6.70 -6.17
C LEU A 58 28.38 6.52 -6.69
N VAL A 59 27.86 7.50 -7.43
CA VAL A 59 26.54 7.42 -8.08
C VAL A 59 26.48 6.30 -9.12
N LEU A 60 27.52 6.14 -9.95
CA LEU A 60 27.61 5.07 -10.96
C LEU A 60 27.65 3.65 -10.38
N GLN A 61 28.02 3.47 -9.11
CA GLN A 61 27.99 2.18 -8.40
C GLN A 61 26.58 1.80 -7.91
N GLN A 62 25.72 2.79 -7.62
CA GLN A 62 24.40 2.59 -7.01
C GLN A 62 23.23 2.77 -8.01
N LEU A 63 23.47 3.48 -9.12
CA LEU A 63 22.50 3.62 -10.21
C LEU A 63 22.10 2.24 -10.79
N PRO A 64 20.81 2.00 -11.08
CA PRO A 64 20.36 0.82 -11.80
C PRO A 64 21.09 0.56 -13.13
N PRO A 65 21.16 -0.69 -13.60
CA PRO A 65 21.60 -1.00 -14.95
C PRO A 65 20.62 -0.39 -15.97
N CYS A 66 21.16 0.10 -17.09
CA CYS A 66 20.41 0.54 -18.25
C CYS A 66 21.33 0.49 -19.47
N ASN A 67 20.89 -0.16 -20.55
CA ASN A 67 21.67 -0.32 -21.76
C ASN A 67 21.83 0.99 -22.55
N TRP A 68 20.99 2.01 -22.30
CA TRP A 68 21.24 3.36 -22.78
C TRP A 68 22.27 4.07 -21.87
N THR A 69 23.54 3.68 -22.04
CA THR A 69 24.69 4.14 -21.25
C THR A 69 24.79 5.67 -21.15
N ALA A 70 24.54 6.39 -22.25
CA ALA A 70 24.61 7.84 -22.28
C ALA A 70 23.56 8.52 -21.36
N LEU A 71 22.35 7.95 -21.21
CA LEU A 71 21.38 8.45 -20.22
C LEU A 71 21.84 8.14 -18.80
N ARG A 72 22.34 6.91 -18.55
CA ARG A 72 22.86 6.51 -17.23
C ARG A 72 24.00 7.43 -16.78
N GLU A 73 24.92 7.77 -17.69
CA GLU A 73 26.00 8.72 -17.42
C GLU A 73 25.54 10.17 -17.25
N TRP A 74 24.57 10.61 -18.04
CA TRP A 74 23.95 11.92 -17.88
C TRP A 74 23.29 12.05 -16.50
N MET A 75 22.46 11.08 -16.12
CA MET A 75 21.79 11.01 -14.82
C MET A 75 22.81 11.03 -13.68
N ALA A 76 23.88 10.23 -13.78
CA ALA A 76 24.96 10.20 -12.78
C ALA A 76 25.63 11.58 -12.62
N THR A 77 25.86 12.28 -13.73
CA THR A 77 26.51 13.59 -13.74
C THR A 77 25.58 14.67 -13.16
N ALA A 78 24.31 14.69 -13.59
CA ALA A 78 23.29 15.63 -13.12
C ALA A 78 23.08 15.53 -11.61
N VAL A 79 22.88 14.31 -11.10
CA VAL A 79 22.69 14.02 -9.68
C VAL A 79 23.91 14.42 -8.84
N SER A 80 25.12 14.10 -9.32
CA SER A 80 26.36 14.43 -8.59
C SER A 80 26.54 15.93 -8.42
N CYS A 81 26.29 16.71 -9.47
CA CYS A 81 26.38 18.17 -9.42
C CYS A 81 25.28 18.78 -8.54
N TRP A 82 24.04 18.29 -8.65
CA TRP A 82 22.94 18.75 -7.79
C TRP A 82 23.26 18.50 -6.31
N GLN A 83 23.82 17.35 -5.96
CA GLN A 83 24.17 17.03 -4.58
C GLN A 83 25.36 17.85 -4.07
N THR A 84 26.38 18.11 -4.90
CA THR A 84 27.49 19.04 -4.58
C THR A 84 26.99 20.46 -4.30
N GLU A 85 26.13 21.00 -5.17
CA GLU A 85 25.58 22.35 -4.99
C GLU A 85 24.62 22.43 -3.79
N ARG A 86 23.87 21.36 -3.52
CA ARG A 86 23.06 21.25 -2.31
C ARG A 86 23.91 21.21 -1.03
N SER A 87 24.99 20.43 -0.99
CA SER A 87 25.91 20.42 0.16
C SER A 87 26.45 21.83 0.45
N LYS A 88 26.81 22.59 -0.59
CA LYS A 88 27.25 23.99 -0.44
C LYS A 88 26.14 24.89 0.10
N ALA A 89 24.93 24.79 -0.45
CA ALA A 89 23.77 25.57 0.00
C ALA A 89 23.27 25.18 1.42
N GLU A 90 23.62 24.00 1.94
CA GLU A 90 23.40 23.64 3.34
C GLU A 90 24.52 24.18 4.27
N SER A 91 25.74 24.41 3.75
CA SER A 91 26.86 25.01 4.50
C SER A 91 26.99 26.54 4.41
N ASP A 92 26.47 27.16 3.35
CA ASP A 92 26.59 28.60 3.04
C ASP A 92 25.20 29.20 2.75
N PRO A 93 24.63 29.96 3.71
CA PRO A 93 23.34 30.64 3.54
C PRO A 93 23.33 31.71 2.42
N GLU A 94 24.46 32.37 2.14
CA GLU A 94 24.55 33.33 1.04
C GLU A 94 24.60 32.61 -0.32
N TRP A 95 25.29 31.47 -0.42
CA TRP A 95 25.23 30.60 -1.62
C TRP A 95 23.81 30.14 -1.87
N LYS A 96 23.10 29.72 -0.82
CA LYS A 96 21.69 29.33 -0.88
C LYS A 96 20.80 30.48 -1.37
N ALA A 97 20.93 31.68 -0.81
CA ALA A 97 20.15 32.84 -1.21
C ALA A 97 20.39 33.23 -2.69
N ARG A 98 21.66 33.32 -3.09
CA ARG A 98 22.06 33.62 -4.49
C ARG A 98 21.57 32.55 -5.47
N THR A 99 21.63 31.27 -5.08
CA THR A 99 21.18 30.15 -5.92
C THR A 99 19.65 30.12 -6.08
N LEU A 100 18.91 30.45 -5.02
CA LEU A 100 17.44 30.55 -5.09
C LEU A 100 17.00 31.74 -5.96
N ALA A 101 17.63 32.91 -5.83
CA ALA A 101 17.33 34.07 -6.67
C ALA A 101 17.59 33.79 -8.16
N ALA A 102 18.75 33.21 -8.51
CA ALA A 102 19.09 32.86 -9.89
C ALA A 102 18.26 31.69 -10.46
N LEU A 103 17.64 30.86 -9.60
CA LEU A 103 16.64 29.88 -10.02
C LEU A 103 15.31 30.56 -10.32
N ASP A 104 14.82 31.43 -9.43
CA ASP A 104 13.53 32.10 -9.57
C ASP A 104 13.50 33.01 -10.82
N GLU A 105 14.57 33.79 -11.03
CA GLU A 105 14.79 34.60 -12.25
C GLU A 105 14.73 33.74 -13.53
N SER A 106 15.49 32.64 -13.57
CA SER A 106 15.50 31.71 -14.71
C SER A 106 14.18 30.95 -14.91
N LEU A 107 13.35 30.81 -13.87
CA LEU A 107 12.05 30.15 -13.94
C LEU A 107 10.97 31.10 -14.46
N GLN A 108 10.96 32.35 -13.97
CA GLN A 108 10.12 33.43 -14.47
C GLN A 108 10.32 33.68 -15.98
N GLU A 109 11.57 33.71 -16.48
CA GLU A 109 11.86 33.82 -17.92
C GLU A 109 11.37 32.60 -18.72
N SER A 110 11.32 31.41 -18.11
CA SER A 110 11.01 30.17 -18.81
C SER A 110 9.51 29.82 -18.89
N GLY A 111 8.72 30.30 -17.92
CA GLY A 111 7.30 29.97 -17.74
C GLY A 111 7.00 28.65 -17.02
N TRP A 112 7.94 28.09 -16.23
CA TRP A 112 7.78 26.80 -15.54
C TRP A 112 8.02 26.97 -14.03
N SER A 113 7.34 26.17 -13.20
CA SER A 113 7.47 26.27 -11.73
C SER A 113 8.77 25.62 -11.20
N PRO A 114 9.24 25.98 -9.99
CA PRO A 114 10.38 25.32 -9.34
C PRO A 114 10.19 23.81 -9.13
N GLU A 115 8.95 23.34 -9.06
CA GLU A 115 8.60 21.93 -8.94
C GLU A 115 8.67 21.20 -10.28
N LEU A 116 8.28 21.87 -11.38
CA LEU A 116 8.53 21.35 -12.72
C LEU A 116 10.03 21.29 -13.06
N PHE A 117 10.91 22.05 -12.41
CA PHE A 117 12.36 21.81 -12.54
C PHE A 117 12.85 20.54 -11.81
N ARG A 118 12.08 20.02 -10.83
CA ARG A 118 12.37 18.74 -10.15
C ARG A 118 11.80 17.52 -10.89
N PHE A 119 10.62 17.66 -11.50
CA PHE A 119 9.86 16.53 -12.07
C PHE A 119 9.70 16.59 -13.60
N GLY A 120 9.93 17.75 -14.22
CA GLY A 120 9.54 18.04 -15.61
C GLY A 120 10.23 17.21 -16.68
N VAL A 121 11.47 16.73 -16.46
CA VAL A 121 12.16 15.92 -17.48
C VAL A 121 11.46 14.58 -17.66
N PRO A 122 11.32 13.70 -16.65
CA PRO A 122 10.49 12.51 -16.82
C PRO A 122 9.05 12.88 -17.20
N TYR A 123 8.39 13.79 -16.48
CA TYR A 123 6.99 14.17 -16.71
C TYR A 123 6.67 14.51 -18.18
N THR A 124 7.39 15.46 -18.80
CA THR A 124 7.14 15.87 -20.20
C THR A 124 7.60 14.80 -21.21
N VAL A 125 8.70 14.09 -20.94
CA VAL A 125 9.17 12.97 -21.76
C VAL A 125 8.16 11.82 -21.81
N LEU A 126 7.47 11.58 -20.70
CA LEU A 126 6.48 10.53 -20.54
C LEU A 126 5.13 10.93 -21.14
N LEU A 127 4.64 12.16 -20.91
CA LEU A 127 3.42 12.69 -21.54
C LEU A 127 3.47 12.66 -23.08
N GLU A 128 4.59 13.06 -23.69
CA GLU A 128 4.78 13.00 -25.15
C GLU A 128 4.79 11.56 -25.70
N CYS A 129 4.98 10.55 -24.85
CA CYS A 129 4.81 9.14 -25.24
C CYS A 129 3.35 8.66 -25.16
N VAL A 130 2.49 9.33 -24.37
CA VAL A 130 1.05 9.01 -24.28
C VAL A 130 0.30 9.47 -25.53
N ASN A 131 0.68 10.63 -26.08
CA ASN A 131 0.05 11.28 -27.23
C ASN A 131 0.34 10.59 -28.60
N LEU A 132 0.54 9.27 -28.61
CA LEU A 132 0.83 8.46 -29.80
C LEU A 132 -0.35 7.52 -30.10
N ASP A 133 -0.89 7.56 -31.33
CA ASP A 133 -2.07 6.79 -31.77
C ASP A 133 -2.06 5.30 -31.36
N ASP A 134 -3.22 4.71 -31.03
CA ASP A 134 -3.40 3.27 -30.73
C ASP A 134 -2.74 2.31 -31.75
N VAL A 135 -2.78 2.66 -33.04
CA VAL A 135 -2.17 1.88 -34.13
C VAL A 135 -0.64 2.00 -34.14
N ALA A 136 -0.10 3.12 -33.65
CA ALA A 136 1.31 3.21 -33.31
C ALA A 136 1.61 2.29 -32.12
N GLN A 137 0.89 2.44 -30.99
CA GLN A 137 1.12 1.71 -29.71
C GLN A 137 1.20 0.19 -29.89
N SER A 138 0.26 -0.40 -30.63
CA SER A 138 0.24 -1.85 -30.91
C SER A 138 1.42 -2.34 -31.76
N THR A 139 1.95 -1.51 -32.68
CA THR A 139 3.10 -1.84 -33.54
C THR A 139 4.44 -1.56 -32.83
N LEU A 140 4.44 -0.55 -31.96
CA LEU A 140 5.56 0.16 -31.34
C LEU A 140 6.54 -0.72 -30.55
N LEU A 141 6.04 -1.78 -29.92
CA LEU A 141 6.67 -2.42 -28.76
C LEU A 141 6.95 -3.92 -28.96
N SER A 142 7.10 -4.36 -30.21
CA SER A 142 7.57 -5.72 -30.51
C SER A 142 9.09 -5.89 -30.30
N ASN A 143 9.87 -4.81 -30.49
CA ASN A 143 11.32 -4.76 -30.26
C ASN A 143 11.77 -3.28 -30.10
N PRO A 144 11.81 -2.71 -28.88
CA PRO A 144 12.03 -1.27 -28.69
C PRO A 144 13.47 -0.85 -29.01
N CYS A 145 13.63 0.32 -29.61
CA CYS A 145 14.94 0.86 -30.01
C CYS A 145 15.82 1.38 -28.84
N VAL A 146 15.34 1.29 -27.60
CA VAL A 146 16.06 1.60 -26.34
C VAL A 146 15.63 0.64 -25.24
N ASP A 147 16.43 0.51 -24.18
CA ASP A 147 16.10 -0.25 -22.96
C ASP A 147 15.14 0.55 -22.05
N ILE A 148 13.84 0.35 -22.29
CA ILE A 148 12.78 1.05 -21.58
C ILE A 148 12.78 0.71 -20.07
N VAL A 149 12.99 -0.55 -19.69
CA VAL A 149 12.99 -0.99 -18.27
C VAL A 149 14.13 -0.33 -17.50
N GLY A 150 15.35 -0.31 -18.07
CA GLY A 150 16.49 0.39 -17.49
C GLY A 150 16.24 1.90 -17.33
N ILE A 151 15.57 2.54 -18.30
CA ILE A 151 15.21 3.97 -18.24
C ILE A 151 14.24 4.24 -17.07
N PHE A 152 13.19 3.45 -16.92
CA PHE A 152 12.24 3.58 -15.81
C PHE A 152 12.92 3.38 -14.45
N ASN A 153 13.77 2.36 -14.31
CA ASN A 153 14.54 2.13 -13.09
C ASN A 153 15.45 3.33 -12.76
N LEU A 154 16.12 3.97 -13.74
CA LEU A 154 16.94 5.17 -13.51
C LEU A 154 16.11 6.35 -12.97
N PHE A 155 14.93 6.62 -13.54
CA PHE A 155 14.07 7.72 -13.10
C PHE A 155 13.40 7.45 -11.76
N TYR A 156 12.95 6.22 -11.51
CA TYR A 156 12.35 5.83 -10.23
C TYR A 156 13.39 5.81 -9.10
N TRP A 157 14.64 5.39 -9.37
CA TRP A 157 15.75 5.56 -8.44
C TRP A 157 16.01 7.03 -8.10
N HIS A 158 16.01 7.91 -9.11
CA HIS A 158 16.17 9.34 -8.89
C HIS A 158 15.06 9.89 -7.98
N TYR A 159 13.80 9.59 -8.28
CA TYR A 159 12.65 9.97 -7.45
C TYR A 159 12.80 9.47 -6.00
N MET A 160 12.99 8.17 -5.80
CA MET A 160 13.13 7.53 -4.47
C MET A 160 14.34 8.06 -3.67
N THR A 161 15.38 8.57 -4.34
CA THR A 161 16.56 9.14 -3.67
C THR A 161 16.37 10.60 -3.23
N PHE A 162 15.50 11.38 -3.90
CA PHE A 162 15.48 12.85 -3.76
C PHE A 162 14.16 13.49 -3.34
N ASP A 163 12.99 12.86 -3.54
CA ASP A 163 11.68 13.46 -3.22
C ASP A 163 10.92 12.79 -2.07
N TYR A 164 11.57 11.85 -1.37
CA TYR A 164 11.03 11.17 -0.18
C TYR A 164 10.80 12.17 0.97
N GLY A 165 9.63 12.81 0.95
CA GLY A 165 9.30 13.98 1.77
C GLY A 165 8.35 15.00 1.13
N ARG A 166 7.87 14.83 -0.11
CA ARG A 166 6.75 15.60 -0.69
C ARG A 166 5.70 14.69 -1.35
N PRO A 167 4.46 14.59 -0.82
CA PRO A 167 3.47 13.65 -1.34
C PRO A 167 3.01 13.86 -2.79
N ALA A 168 3.06 15.09 -3.30
CA ALA A 168 2.38 15.45 -4.57
C ALA A 168 3.06 14.91 -5.83
N GLY A 169 4.37 15.19 -6.02
CA GLY A 169 5.10 14.75 -7.21
C GLY A 169 5.26 13.23 -7.28
N GLY A 170 5.48 12.61 -6.11
CA GLY A 170 5.60 11.16 -5.97
C GLY A 170 4.33 10.39 -6.29
N LYS A 171 3.18 10.79 -5.74
CA LYS A 171 1.89 10.15 -6.06
C LYS A 171 1.58 10.26 -7.56
N PHE A 172 1.87 11.39 -8.22
CA PHE A 172 1.70 11.48 -9.67
C PHE A 172 2.62 10.49 -10.41
N LEU A 173 3.93 10.48 -10.14
CA LEU A 173 4.85 9.60 -10.89
C LEU A 173 4.53 8.12 -10.65
N GLN A 174 4.10 7.74 -9.44
CA GLN A 174 3.62 6.40 -9.13
C GLN A 174 2.32 6.10 -9.90
N SER A 175 1.24 6.86 -9.70
CA SER A 175 -0.05 6.61 -10.38
C SER A 175 0.05 6.66 -11.91
N TRP A 176 0.92 7.49 -12.49
CA TRP A 176 1.23 7.52 -13.92
C TRP A 176 1.97 6.24 -14.36
N THR A 177 3.00 5.85 -13.59
CA THR A 177 3.75 4.61 -13.85
C THR A 177 2.82 3.40 -13.76
N ASP A 178 1.91 3.39 -12.80
CA ASP A 178 0.97 2.30 -12.59
C ASP A 178 -0.09 2.29 -13.69
N TYR A 179 -0.67 3.44 -14.06
CA TYR A 179 -1.55 3.56 -15.24
C TYR A 179 -0.91 2.97 -16.50
N HIS A 180 0.33 3.33 -16.84
CA HIS A 180 0.98 2.79 -18.04
C HIS A 180 1.51 1.37 -17.90
N LEU A 181 2.06 0.96 -16.75
CA LEU A 181 2.53 -0.41 -16.54
C LEU A 181 1.37 -1.42 -16.42
N LEU A 182 0.19 -1.00 -15.99
CA LEU A 182 -1.00 -1.86 -15.84
C LEU A 182 -1.81 -1.98 -17.15
N TYR A 183 -1.94 -0.92 -17.93
CA TYR A 183 -2.84 -0.89 -19.11
C TYR A 183 -2.13 -1.07 -20.45
N GLU A 184 -0.84 -0.77 -20.60
CA GLU A 184 -0.13 -1.02 -21.86
C GLU A 184 0.39 -2.47 -21.92
N PRO A 185 -0.16 -3.35 -22.80
CA PRO A 185 0.13 -4.78 -22.76
C PRO A 185 1.60 -5.12 -23.03
N CYS A 186 2.37 -4.18 -23.59
CA CYS A 186 3.80 -4.30 -23.83
C CYS A 186 4.65 -4.28 -22.55
N PHE A 187 4.30 -3.45 -21.55
CA PHE A 187 5.06 -3.31 -20.32
C PHE A 187 4.84 -4.50 -19.42
N VAL A 188 3.58 -4.91 -19.28
CA VAL A 188 3.18 -6.21 -18.71
C VAL A 188 3.94 -7.34 -19.40
N ARG A 189 3.97 -7.37 -20.75
CA ARG A 189 4.66 -8.40 -21.53
C ARG A 189 6.18 -8.40 -21.36
N GLU A 190 6.84 -7.25 -21.22
CA GLU A 190 8.30 -7.22 -21.04
C GLU A 190 8.68 -7.55 -19.58
N ALA A 191 7.87 -7.12 -18.59
CA ALA A 191 7.96 -7.58 -17.21
C ALA A 191 7.66 -9.09 -17.06
N MET A 192 6.86 -9.69 -17.95
CA MET A 192 6.64 -11.14 -18.04
C MET A 192 7.71 -11.88 -18.88
N ARG A 193 8.40 -11.20 -19.82
CA ARG A 193 9.54 -11.76 -20.57
C ARG A 193 10.80 -11.86 -19.73
N LEU A 194 10.99 -10.90 -18.81
CA LEU A 194 11.82 -11.08 -17.63
C LEU A 194 11.16 -12.13 -16.73
N ASP A 195 11.19 -13.40 -17.14
CA ASP A 195 10.47 -14.46 -16.46
C ASP A 195 10.98 -14.57 -15.01
N ALA A 196 10.18 -14.00 -14.11
CA ALA A 196 10.43 -13.98 -12.69
C ALA A 196 10.58 -15.40 -12.14
N SER A 197 9.91 -16.40 -12.75
CA SER A 197 9.84 -17.74 -12.19
C SER A 197 11.21 -18.43 -12.14
N PRO A 198 12.00 -18.57 -13.22
CA PRO A 198 13.39 -19.03 -13.17
C PRO A 198 14.28 -18.19 -12.25
N ALA A 199 14.21 -16.85 -12.33
CA ALA A 199 15.09 -15.98 -11.54
C ALA A 199 14.85 -16.14 -10.03
N VAL A 200 13.59 -16.00 -9.58
CA VAL A 200 13.17 -16.15 -8.19
C VAL A 200 13.40 -17.59 -7.68
N ARG A 201 13.16 -18.63 -8.52
CA ARG A 201 13.45 -20.03 -8.16
C ARG A 201 14.94 -20.34 -8.05
N SER A 202 15.80 -19.73 -8.88
CA SER A 202 17.25 -19.99 -8.87
C SER A 202 17.94 -19.55 -7.57
N VAL A 203 17.35 -18.57 -6.88
CA VAL A 203 17.75 -18.13 -5.53
C VAL A 203 16.84 -18.70 -4.42
N GLY A 204 16.02 -19.72 -4.70
CA GLY A 204 15.22 -20.44 -3.70
C GLY A 204 14.00 -19.70 -3.12
N ILE A 205 13.72 -18.49 -3.60
CA ILE A 205 12.63 -17.65 -3.11
C ILE A 205 11.28 -18.22 -3.58
N CYS A 206 10.23 -18.07 -2.77
CA CYS A 206 8.89 -18.51 -3.14
C CYS A 206 8.27 -17.57 -4.19
N PRO A 207 7.85 -18.06 -5.39
CA PRO A 207 7.24 -17.22 -6.41
C PRO A 207 5.96 -16.52 -5.93
N SER A 208 5.09 -17.21 -5.19
CA SER A 208 3.88 -16.60 -4.61
C SER A 208 4.19 -15.52 -3.56
N ARG A 209 5.22 -15.68 -2.71
CA ARG A 209 5.65 -14.58 -1.81
C ARG A 209 6.08 -13.35 -2.60
N PHE A 210 6.88 -13.57 -3.64
CA PHE A 210 7.39 -12.50 -4.51
C PHE A 210 6.25 -11.77 -5.23
N TRP A 211 5.36 -12.49 -5.92
CA TRP A 211 4.28 -11.89 -6.70
C TRP A 211 3.24 -11.18 -5.83
N ASN A 212 2.83 -11.77 -4.70
CA ASN A 212 1.89 -11.13 -3.76
C ASN A 212 2.45 -9.79 -3.25
N LEU A 213 3.69 -9.77 -2.75
CA LEU A 213 4.29 -8.54 -2.21
C LEU A 213 4.55 -7.49 -3.28
N ALA A 214 5.05 -7.88 -4.44
CA ALA A 214 5.45 -6.93 -5.47
C ALA A 214 4.24 -6.30 -6.18
N VAL A 215 3.17 -7.05 -6.42
CA VAL A 215 1.95 -6.55 -7.08
C VAL A 215 0.92 -6.01 -6.07
N GLU A 216 0.45 -6.83 -5.13
CA GLU A 216 -0.60 -6.38 -4.18
C GLU A 216 -0.06 -5.48 -3.06
N GLY A 217 1.25 -5.57 -2.75
CA GLY A 217 1.84 -4.93 -1.58
C GLY A 217 2.41 -3.54 -1.81
N SER A 218 2.62 -3.14 -3.07
CA SER A 218 3.15 -1.82 -3.45
C SER A 218 2.27 -1.07 -4.46
N GLU A 219 1.23 -1.73 -4.97
CA GLU A 219 0.36 -1.33 -6.09
C GLU A 219 1.10 -1.13 -7.44
N SER A 220 2.43 -1.19 -7.46
CA SER A 220 3.26 -0.81 -8.62
C SER A 220 4.11 -1.95 -9.20
N TYR A 221 4.01 -2.13 -10.52
CA TYR A 221 4.84 -3.07 -11.28
C TYR A 221 6.32 -2.68 -11.32
N ILE A 222 6.68 -1.42 -11.01
CA ILE A 222 8.10 -1.02 -10.95
C ILE A 222 8.83 -1.63 -9.74
N THR A 223 8.09 -1.97 -8.68
CA THR A 223 8.58 -2.78 -7.54
C THR A 223 9.02 -4.16 -8.01
N VAL A 224 8.18 -4.83 -8.81
CA VAL A 224 8.47 -6.16 -9.41
C VAL A 224 9.80 -6.10 -10.17
N LEU A 225 9.94 -5.13 -11.08
CA LEU A 225 11.13 -4.95 -11.92
C LEU A 225 12.38 -4.60 -11.11
N SER A 226 12.24 -3.74 -10.09
CA SER A 226 13.34 -3.34 -9.20
C SER A 226 13.88 -4.52 -8.40
N VAL A 227 12.99 -5.33 -7.81
CA VAL A 227 13.37 -6.49 -6.99
C VAL A 227 13.95 -7.62 -7.84
N LEU A 228 13.41 -7.87 -9.04
CA LEU A 228 14.01 -8.80 -10.00
C LEU A 228 15.41 -8.37 -10.43
N THR A 229 15.62 -7.07 -10.65
CA THR A 229 16.96 -6.52 -10.97
C THR A 229 17.92 -6.77 -9.81
N GLY A 230 17.50 -6.59 -8.57
CA GLY A 230 18.30 -6.92 -7.38
C GLY A 230 18.67 -8.40 -7.29
N ILE A 231 17.70 -9.31 -7.54
CA ILE A 231 17.93 -10.76 -7.56
C ILE A 231 18.91 -11.13 -8.69
N ALA A 232 18.69 -10.64 -9.91
CA ALA A 232 19.47 -10.99 -11.09
C ALA A 232 20.92 -10.48 -11.06
N VAL A 233 21.20 -9.38 -10.36
CA VAL A 233 22.56 -8.87 -10.11
C VAL A 233 23.32 -9.72 -9.08
N GLY A 234 22.69 -10.73 -8.47
CA GLY A 234 23.32 -11.65 -7.53
C GLY A 234 23.37 -11.14 -6.09
N ASN A 235 22.63 -10.07 -5.79
CA ASN A 235 22.61 -9.46 -4.46
C ASN A 235 21.90 -10.34 -3.41
N VAL A 236 21.01 -11.26 -3.81
CA VAL A 236 20.35 -12.19 -2.87
C VAL A 236 20.97 -13.60 -2.98
N PRO A 237 21.65 -14.13 -1.94
CA PRO A 237 22.20 -15.49 -1.96
C PRO A 237 21.09 -16.57 -2.02
N PRO A 238 21.34 -17.73 -2.67
CA PRO A 238 20.32 -18.77 -2.84
C PRO A 238 19.85 -19.42 -1.54
N ARG A 239 18.51 -19.54 -1.38
CA ARG A 239 17.81 -20.11 -0.22
C ARG A 239 17.35 -21.57 -0.39
N GLY A 240 18.13 -22.36 -1.12
CA GLY A 240 17.88 -23.80 -1.33
C GLY A 240 16.57 -24.11 -2.09
N ASP A 241 16.15 -25.39 -2.04
CA ASP A 241 15.11 -25.92 -2.94
C ASP A 241 13.68 -25.94 -2.36
N LYS A 242 13.47 -25.49 -1.12
CA LYS A 242 12.19 -25.66 -0.38
C LYS A 242 10.96 -25.24 -1.20
N HIS A 243 11.02 -24.07 -1.84
CA HIS A 243 9.90 -23.49 -2.58
C HIS A 243 9.86 -23.88 -4.07
N ARG A 244 10.71 -24.81 -4.54
CA ARG A 244 10.82 -25.23 -5.95
C ARG A 244 9.50 -25.70 -6.58
N GLN A 245 8.58 -26.27 -5.79
CA GLN A 245 7.25 -26.73 -6.22
C GLN A 245 6.12 -25.67 -6.10
N CYS A 246 6.38 -24.49 -5.54
CA CYS A 246 5.36 -23.43 -5.43
C CYS A 246 5.08 -22.77 -6.80
N THR A 247 3.92 -22.16 -6.96
CA THR A 247 3.55 -21.36 -8.14
C THR A 247 3.51 -19.87 -7.79
N SER A 248 3.23 -19.01 -8.78
CA SER A 248 3.00 -17.56 -8.54
C SER A 248 1.71 -17.27 -7.76
N GLN A 249 0.75 -18.20 -7.74
CA GLN A 249 -0.52 -18.05 -7.03
C GLN A 249 -0.58 -18.87 -5.72
N PHE A 250 0.24 -19.92 -5.59
CA PHE A 250 0.15 -20.86 -4.47
C PHE A 250 1.52 -21.17 -3.86
N CYS A 251 1.63 -20.95 -2.56
CA CYS A 251 2.77 -21.35 -1.74
C CYS A 251 2.38 -22.57 -0.88
N ASN A 252 3.01 -23.71 -1.14
CA ASN A 252 2.72 -24.98 -0.44
C ASN A 252 2.86 -24.91 1.09
N PHE A 253 3.58 -23.90 1.61
CA PHE A 253 3.91 -23.72 3.03
C PHE A 253 3.24 -22.47 3.65
N ALA A 254 2.37 -21.76 2.93
CA ALA A 254 1.70 -20.56 3.44
C ALA A 254 0.64 -20.88 4.50
N ASN A 255 -0.06 -21.99 4.30
CA ASN A 255 -1.19 -22.43 5.13
C ASN A 255 -0.81 -23.63 6.02
N ASP A 256 0.49 -23.94 6.15
CA ASP A 256 0.96 -25.04 7.01
C ASP A 256 0.48 -24.83 8.46
N ASN A 257 -0.18 -25.86 9.01
CA ASN A 257 -0.58 -25.82 10.41
C ASN A 257 0.64 -26.01 11.32
N SER A 258 1.21 -24.90 11.75
CA SER A 258 2.42 -24.85 12.57
C SER A 258 2.34 -25.56 13.93
N THR A 259 1.14 -25.95 14.41
CA THR A 259 1.03 -26.77 15.64
C THR A 259 1.58 -28.19 15.49
N GLY A 260 1.71 -28.71 14.26
CA GLY A 260 2.26 -30.03 13.99
C GLY A 260 3.80 -30.12 14.01
N PHE A 261 4.50 -28.98 14.13
CA PHE A 261 5.96 -28.93 14.01
C PHE A 261 6.63 -29.29 15.34
N THR A 262 7.74 -30.03 15.27
CA THR A 262 8.64 -30.23 16.42
C THR A 262 9.27 -28.90 16.81
N GLN A 263 9.28 -28.59 18.10
CA GLN A 263 9.84 -27.35 18.61
C GLN A 263 11.36 -27.28 18.36
N LEU A 264 11.85 -26.10 17.98
CA LEU A 264 13.23 -25.87 17.57
C LEU A 264 14.21 -26.07 18.74
N HIS A 265 15.37 -26.67 18.45
CA HIS A 265 16.51 -26.72 19.37
C HIS A 265 17.61 -25.79 18.86
N LYS A 266 18.30 -25.10 19.77
CA LYS A 266 19.44 -24.20 19.48
C LYS A 266 20.76 -24.77 20.01
N CYS A 267 20.86 -26.09 20.14
CA CYS A 267 22.10 -26.78 20.51
C CYS A 267 22.20 -28.17 19.86
N ASP A 268 23.41 -28.63 19.58
CA ASP A 268 23.69 -29.87 18.84
C ASP A 268 23.58 -31.15 19.69
N ARG A 269 22.89 -31.07 20.84
CA ARG A 269 22.78 -32.19 21.77
C ARG A 269 21.77 -33.21 21.25
N LYS A 270 22.13 -34.50 21.32
CA LYS A 270 21.17 -35.59 21.15
C LYS A 270 20.27 -35.65 22.38
N HIS A 271 19.14 -34.96 22.31
CA HIS A 271 18.11 -35.01 23.34
C HIS A 271 17.57 -36.45 23.49
N SER A 272 17.45 -36.90 24.73
CA SER A 272 16.91 -38.22 25.05
C SER A 272 15.39 -38.22 24.92
N THR A 273 14.79 -39.39 24.70
CA THR A 273 13.32 -39.56 24.62
C THR A 273 12.62 -39.49 26.00
N SER A 274 13.20 -38.76 26.96
CA SER A 274 12.73 -38.62 28.33
C SER A 274 12.22 -37.19 28.54
N PRO A 275 10.90 -36.98 28.70
CA PRO A 275 10.33 -35.64 28.91
C PRO A 275 10.91 -34.94 30.14
N GLY A 276 10.92 -33.61 30.12
CA GLY A 276 11.23 -32.73 31.25
C GLY A 276 12.72 -32.46 31.55
N ALA A 277 13.67 -33.17 30.93
CA ALA A 277 15.10 -33.00 31.24
C ALA A 277 15.75 -31.76 30.58
N ASP A 278 15.36 -31.45 29.33
CA ASP A 278 15.86 -30.32 28.53
C ASP A 278 14.74 -29.27 28.27
N GLU A 279 13.78 -29.18 29.17
CA GLU A 279 12.56 -28.38 29.02
C GLU A 279 12.36 -27.42 30.21
N ILE A 280 11.65 -26.32 29.98
CA ILE A 280 11.19 -25.38 31.00
C ILE A 280 9.67 -25.38 30.99
N VAL A 281 9.07 -25.46 32.18
CA VAL A 281 7.62 -25.42 32.38
C VAL A 281 7.25 -24.05 32.96
N PHE A 282 6.36 -23.34 32.25
CA PHE A 282 5.85 -22.03 32.61
C PHE A 282 4.49 -22.15 33.33
N PRO A 283 4.31 -21.55 34.53
CA PRO A 283 3.05 -21.59 35.28
C PRO A 283 1.82 -20.93 34.60
N MET A 284 1.23 -21.58 33.58
CA MET A 284 0.12 -21.01 32.79
C MET A 284 -1.11 -20.56 33.60
N LYS A 285 -1.30 -21.09 34.82
CA LYS A 285 -2.36 -20.65 35.74
C LYS A 285 -2.18 -19.22 36.23
N GLU A 286 -0.94 -18.72 36.31
CA GLU A 286 -0.66 -17.33 36.71
C GLU A 286 -1.13 -16.36 35.61
N LEU A 287 -0.94 -16.72 34.33
CA LEU A 287 -1.51 -15.97 33.20
C LEU A 287 -3.05 -16.00 33.23
N GLU A 288 -3.66 -17.14 33.54
CA GLU A 288 -5.11 -17.24 33.65
C GLU A 288 -5.69 -16.32 34.75
N VAL A 289 -4.96 -16.08 35.85
CA VAL A 289 -5.37 -15.09 36.88
C VAL A 289 -5.31 -13.65 36.33
N ILE A 290 -4.25 -13.29 35.60
CA ILE A 290 -4.11 -11.95 35.00
C ILE A 290 -5.25 -11.66 34.02
N PHE A 291 -5.59 -12.63 33.17
CA PHE A 291 -6.66 -12.47 32.18
C PHE A 291 -8.07 -12.78 32.73
N ALA A 292 -8.24 -13.25 33.97
CA ALA A 292 -9.55 -13.59 34.53
C ALA A 292 -10.46 -12.37 34.72
N SER A 293 -10.00 -11.35 35.45
CA SER A 293 -10.78 -10.12 35.68
C SER A 293 -10.88 -9.30 34.38
N PRO A 294 -12.02 -8.66 34.05
CA PRO A 294 -12.07 -7.67 32.97
C PRO A 294 -11.11 -6.51 33.29
N LEU A 295 -9.98 -6.47 32.58
CA LEU A 295 -8.87 -5.57 32.87
C LEU A 295 -9.26 -4.12 32.55
N VAL A 296 -9.40 -3.30 33.59
CA VAL A 296 -9.59 -1.84 33.50
C VAL A 296 -8.32 -1.15 32.95
N SER A 297 -7.16 -1.79 33.07
CA SER A 297 -5.87 -1.36 32.56
C SER A 297 -5.06 -2.55 32.06
N TRP A 298 -4.34 -2.40 30.94
CA TRP A 298 -3.36 -3.39 30.47
C TRP A 298 -2.27 -3.66 31.53
N VAL A 299 -1.80 -4.92 31.58
CA VAL A 299 -0.75 -5.41 32.46
C VAL A 299 0.21 -6.28 31.61
N PRO A 300 1.54 -6.20 31.78
CA PRO A 300 2.46 -7.08 31.07
C PRO A 300 2.24 -8.56 31.42
N SER A 301 2.41 -9.41 30.42
CA SER A 301 2.34 -10.88 30.52
C SER A 301 3.68 -11.55 30.19
N SER A 302 4.78 -10.81 30.33
CA SER A 302 6.15 -11.28 30.08
C SER A 302 6.69 -12.09 31.26
N TRP A 303 7.69 -12.95 31.02
CA TRP A 303 8.35 -13.77 32.04
C TRP A 303 9.72 -13.17 32.41
N ASP A 304 10.05 -13.11 33.70
CA ASP A 304 11.34 -12.60 34.20
C ASP A 304 12.50 -13.52 33.78
N ILE A 305 13.51 -12.97 33.11
CA ILE A 305 14.67 -13.71 32.61
C ILE A 305 15.52 -14.25 33.77
N ALA A 306 15.59 -13.55 34.90
CA ALA A 306 16.35 -14.02 36.05
C ALA A 306 15.67 -15.27 36.68
N SER A 307 14.34 -15.31 36.71
CA SER A 307 13.52 -16.45 37.16
C SER A 307 13.61 -17.65 36.23
N ILE A 308 13.57 -17.42 34.91
CA ILE A 308 13.85 -18.42 33.87
C ILE A 308 15.25 -19.04 34.07
N SER A 309 16.26 -18.19 34.33
CA SER A 309 17.64 -18.63 34.58
C SER A 309 17.79 -19.49 35.85
N ARG A 310 16.87 -19.36 36.81
CA ARG A 310 16.76 -20.20 38.01
C ARG A 310 15.90 -21.47 37.81
N LEU A 311 15.38 -21.70 36.60
CA LEU A 311 14.38 -22.74 36.28
C LEU A 311 13.10 -22.66 37.12
N GLN A 312 12.73 -21.44 37.53
CA GLN A 312 11.51 -21.15 38.28
C GLN A 312 10.84 -19.92 37.65
N PRO A 313 10.22 -20.03 36.45
CA PRO A 313 9.66 -18.87 35.76
C PRO A 313 8.57 -18.18 36.56
N GLN A 314 8.67 -16.85 36.67
CA GLN A 314 7.72 -15.97 37.34
C GLN A 314 7.29 -14.86 36.37
N ILE A 315 6.00 -14.51 36.38
CA ILE A 315 5.50 -13.44 35.52
C ILE A 315 6.02 -12.09 36.02
N ASN A 316 6.58 -11.31 35.10
CA ASN A 316 6.90 -9.91 35.30
C ASN A 316 5.69 -9.07 34.87
N SER A 317 4.85 -8.70 35.84
CA SER A 317 3.65 -7.90 35.63
C SER A 317 3.83 -6.41 35.97
N ASP A 318 5.08 -5.94 36.13
CA ASP A 318 5.38 -4.53 36.41
C ASP A 318 5.32 -3.69 35.10
N PRO A 319 4.38 -2.74 34.96
CA PRO A 319 4.26 -1.92 33.75
C PRO A 319 5.47 -1.02 33.45
N THR A 320 6.43 -0.90 34.39
CA THR A 320 7.66 -0.12 34.25
C THR A 320 8.88 -0.95 33.83
N SER A 321 8.81 -2.29 33.93
CA SER A 321 9.95 -3.16 33.62
C SER A 321 10.18 -3.30 32.11
N LYS A 322 11.45 -3.46 31.72
CA LYS A 322 11.85 -3.56 30.31
C LYS A 322 11.72 -5.00 29.85
N TYR A 323 10.83 -5.26 28.89
CA TYR A 323 10.75 -6.57 28.26
C TYR A 323 10.93 -6.50 26.74
N MET A 324 11.45 -7.61 26.19
CA MET A 324 11.55 -7.87 24.76
C MET A 324 10.30 -8.62 24.29
N ALA A 325 9.62 -8.13 23.26
CA ALA A 325 8.58 -8.91 22.58
C ALA A 325 9.16 -9.63 21.36
N LEU A 326 9.00 -10.95 21.31
CA LEU A 326 9.44 -11.77 20.20
C LEU A 326 8.36 -11.83 19.12
N SER A 327 8.71 -11.43 17.90
CA SER A 327 7.91 -11.59 16.68
C SER A 327 8.58 -12.64 15.80
N HIS A 328 7.85 -13.70 15.43
CA HIS A 328 8.48 -14.95 14.99
C HIS A 328 7.64 -15.81 14.05
N VAL A 329 8.29 -16.80 13.45
CA VAL A 329 7.70 -17.70 12.45
C VAL A 329 7.43 -19.08 13.05
N TRP A 330 6.21 -19.34 13.54
CA TRP A 330 5.87 -20.60 14.22
C TRP A 330 6.28 -21.90 13.48
N SER A 331 6.27 -21.91 12.14
CA SER A 331 6.66 -23.08 11.32
C SER A 331 8.15 -23.39 11.33
N ASP A 332 8.95 -22.51 11.92
CA ASP A 332 10.39 -22.68 12.13
C ASP A 332 10.66 -23.46 13.44
N GLY A 333 9.59 -23.99 14.07
CA GLY A 333 9.64 -24.68 15.35
C GLY A 333 9.64 -23.73 16.55
N THR A 334 9.42 -22.42 16.37
CA THR A 334 9.40 -21.45 17.47
C THR A 334 8.04 -21.31 18.16
N GLY A 335 7.01 -22.03 17.72
CA GLY A 335 5.75 -22.16 18.46
C GLY A 335 5.82 -23.15 19.63
N VAL A 336 4.66 -23.50 20.19
CA VAL A 336 4.54 -24.61 21.18
C VAL A 336 4.80 -25.97 20.52
N GLY A 337 4.43 -26.12 19.24
CA GLY A 337 4.48 -27.40 18.52
C GLY A 337 3.54 -28.44 19.14
N MET A 338 3.93 -29.71 19.09
CA MET A 338 3.17 -30.84 19.65
C MET A 338 3.23 -30.98 21.19
N LYS A 339 3.61 -29.93 21.93
CA LYS A 339 3.76 -29.94 23.39
C LYS A 339 2.52 -29.42 24.11
N GLU A 340 2.43 -29.66 25.41
CA GLU A 340 1.45 -28.98 26.26
C GLU A 340 1.78 -27.49 26.37
N ALA A 341 0.73 -26.65 26.44
CA ALA A 341 0.88 -25.20 26.54
C ALA A 341 1.65 -24.81 27.80
N GLY A 342 2.69 -23.99 27.62
CA GLY A 342 3.63 -23.64 28.70
C GLY A 342 4.86 -24.54 28.83
N ILE A 343 5.05 -25.55 27.97
CA ILE A 343 6.31 -26.32 27.92
C ILE A 343 7.16 -25.85 26.73
N ALA A 344 8.41 -25.47 27.00
CA ALA A 344 9.35 -25.01 25.98
C ALA A 344 10.75 -25.64 26.10
N ASN A 345 11.41 -25.87 24.96
CA ASN A 345 12.80 -26.31 24.87
C ASN A 345 13.73 -25.33 25.59
N ARG A 346 14.45 -25.82 26.60
CA ARG A 346 15.35 -25.01 27.43
C ARG A 346 16.36 -24.22 26.61
N CYS A 347 17.01 -24.86 25.63
CA CYS A 347 17.99 -24.19 24.76
C CYS A 347 17.39 -23.08 23.88
N LEU A 348 16.11 -23.16 23.52
CA LEU A 348 15.41 -22.13 22.75
C LEU A 348 15.02 -20.95 23.66
N VAL A 349 14.55 -21.24 24.88
CA VAL A 349 14.31 -20.23 25.93
C VAL A 349 15.61 -19.48 26.25
N GLU A 350 16.71 -20.21 26.50
CA GLU A 350 18.02 -19.63 26.82
C GLU A 350 18.60 -18.79 25.66
N TYR A 351 18.32 -19.17 24.40
CA TYR A 351 18.69 -18.38 23.21
C TYR A 351 17.93 -17.05 23.14
N PHE A 352 16.62 -17.04 23.38
CA PHE A 352 15.87 -15.77 23.43
C PHE A 352 16.23 -14.94 24.68
N ALA A 353 16.52 -15.59 25.81
CA ALA A 353 17.04 -14.95 27.02
C ALA A 353 18.36 -14.20 26.76
N SER A 354 19.32 -14.79 26.05
CA SER A 354 20.59 -14.11 25.75
C SER A 354 20.41 -12.90 24.82
N VAL A 355 19.45 -12.94 23.89
CA VAL A 355 19.11 -11.80 23.04
C VAL A 355 18.46 -10.66 23.86
N ALA A 356 17.53 -10.98 24.74
CA ALA A 356 16.88 -9.98 25.60
C ALA A 356 17.86 -9.34 26.60
N GLN A 357 18.76 -10.13 27.19
CA GLN A 357 19.84 -9.64 28.05
C GLN A 357 20.79 -8.70 27.30
N ARG A 358 21.15 -9.02 26.05
CA ARG A 358 21.98 -8.16 25.19
C ARG A 358 21.30 -6.84 24.82
N LEU A 359 19.97 -6.77 24.92
CA LEU A 359 19.17 -5.55 24.75
C LEU A 359 18.88 -4.82 26.08
N GLY A 360 19.35 -5.33 27.23
CA GLY A 360 19.08 -4.72 28.52
C GLY A 360 17.60 -4.80 28.95
N CYS A 361 16.92 -5.89 28.59
CA CYS A 361 15.59 -6.23 29.08
C CYS A 361 15.68 -7.21 30.27
N ASP A 362 14.74 -7.05 31.20
CA ASP A 362 14.52 -7.91 32.36
C ASP A 362 13.56 -9.08 32.03
N GLY A 363 12.62 -8.86 31.10
CA GLY A 363 11.57 -9.84 30.73
C GLY A 363 11.51 -10.22 29.25
N ILE A 364 10.82 -11.32 28.95
CA ILE A 364 10.48 -11.75 27.59
C ILE A 364 8.98 -11.96 27.45
N TRP A 365 8.41 -11.40 26.38
CA TRP A 365 7.09 -11.76 25.87
C TRP A 365 7.24 -12.63 24.61
N TRP A 366 6.73 -13.85 24.67
CA TRP A 366 6.73 -14.83 23.57
C TRP A 366 5.39 -15.58 23.62
N ASP A 367 4.57 -15.40 22.59
CA ASP A 367 3.18 -15.88 22.51
C ASP A 367 2.97 -17.37 22.86
N ALA A 368 3.95 -18.24 22.58
CA ALA A 368 3.95 -19.66 22.90
C ALA A 368 3.92 -19.95 24.41
N ILE A 369 4.44 -19.02 25.23
CA ILE A 369 4.50 -19.13 26.70
C ILE A 369 3.76 -17.99 27.42
N CYS A 370 3.37 -16.91 26.73
CA CYS A 370 2.70 -15.73 27.31
C CYS A 370 1.18 -15.68 27.06
N LEU A 371 0.63 -16.54 26.18
CA LEU A 371 -0.81 -16.64 25.97
C LEU A 371 -1.41 -17.79 26.80
N PRO A 372 -2.44 -17.56 27.64
CA PRO A 372 -3.01 -18.59 28.51
C PRO A 372 -3.68 -19.75 27.74
N SER A 373 -3.87 -20.87 28.45
CA SER A 373 -4.39 -22.13 27.88
C SER A 373 -5.91 -22.14 27.74
N SER A 374 -6.66 -21.61 28.72
CA SER A 374 -8.12 -21.50 28.67
C SER A 374 -8.59 -20.68 27.46
N ARG A 375 -9.45 -21.27 26.61
CA ARG A 375 -9.97 -20.66 25.37
C ARG A 375 -10.51 -19.24 25.55
N THR A 376 -11.25 -18.98 26.63
CA THR A 376 -11.83 -17.67 26.93
C THR A 376 -10.76 -16.64 27.29
N MET A 377 -9.77 -17.03 28.10
CA MET A 377 -8.68 -16.15 28.51
C MET A 377 -7.69 -15.92 27.36
N ARG A 378 -7.46 -16.94 26.52
CA ARG A 378 -6.66 -16.84 25.30
C ARG A 378 -7.25 -15.83 24.33
N ARG A 379 -8.59 -15.84 24.14
CA ARG A 379 -9.28 -14.83 23.33
C ARG A 379 -9.02 -13.43 23.88
N ARG A 380 -9.23 -13.21 25.17
CA ARG A 380 -8.99 -11.91 25.83
C ARG A 380 -7.54 -11.44 25.79
N ALA A 381 -6.58 -12.37 25.73
CA ALA A 381 -5.17 -12.06 25.50
C ALA A 381 -4.87 -11.72 24.02
N LEU A 382 -5.59 -12.32 23.06
CA LEU A 382 -5.54 -11.98 21.64
C LEU A 382 -6.17 -10.60 21.36
N ASP A 383 -7.32 -10.29 21.98
CA ASP A 383 -7.99 -8.99 21.91
C ASP A 383 -7.05 -7.83 22.38
N GLN A 384 -6.03 -8.14 23.20
CA GLN A 384 -5.01 -7.20 23.69
C GLN A 384 -3.59 -7.46 23.14
N MET A 385 -3.40 -8.37 22.18
CA MET A 385 -2.08 -8.88 21.78
C MET A 385 -1.11 -7.78 21.35
N LEU A 386 -1.59 -6.83 20.54
CA LEU A 386 -0.78 -5.73 20.01
C LEU A 386 -0.26 -4.77 21.09
N GLU A 387 -0.90 -4.67 22.26
CA GLU A 387 -0.39 -3.82 23.35
C GLU A 387 0.97 -4.31 23.87
N ASN A 388 1.24 -5.62 23.82
CA ASN A 388 2.52 -6.17 24.26
C ASN A 388 3.66 -5.76 23.32
N PHE A 389 3.42 -5.73 22.01
CA PHE A 389 4.39 -5.25 21.02
C PHE A 389 4.56 -3.73 21.05
N GLU A 390 3.46 -2.99 21.25
CA GLU A 390 3.46 -1.53 21.39
C GLU A 390 4.18 -1.05 22.65
N ARG A 391 4.19 -1.83 23.74
CA ARG A 391 4.76 -1.46 25.04
C ARG A 391 6.12 -2.11 25.34
N ALA A 392 6.50 -3.19 24.67
CA ALA A 392 7.83 -3.79 24.81
C ALA A 392 8.96 -2.76 24.59
N SER A 393 10.06 -2.86 25.35
CA SER A 393 11.22 -1.99 25.11
C SER A 393 11.80 -2.19 23.72
N PHE A 394 11.84 -3.45 23.26
CA PHE A 394 12.19 -3.81 21.89
C PHE A 394 11.25 -4.90 21.35
N MET A 395 10.90 -4.80 20.08
CA MET A 395 10.48 -5.94 19.27
C MET A 395 11.75 -6.60 18.70
N VAL A 396 11.81 -7.93 18.74
CA VAL A 396 12.83 -8.71 18.03
C VAL A 396 12.18 -9.62 17.00
N ILE A 397 12.62 -9.50 15.76
CA ILE A 397 12.20 -10.32 14.62
C ILE A 397 13.11 -11.55 14.52
N HIS A 398 12.52 -12.75 14.59
CA HIS A 398 13.19 -14.04 14.41
C HIS A 398 12.53 -14.86 13.30
N ASP A 399 13.34 -15.21 12.31
CA ASP A 399 12.99 -15.98 11.12
C ASP A 399 14.24 -16.78 10.72
N LEU A 400 14.14 -18.09 10.46
CA LEU A 400 15.33 -18.88 10.12
C LEU A 400 15.95 -18.47 8.77
N GLU A 401 15.16 -18.01 7.80
CA GLU A 401 15.69 -17.49 6.53
C GLU A 401 16.46 -16.16 6.71
N LEU A 402 16.40 -15.54 7.90
CA LEU A 402 17.20 -14.35 8.29
C LEU A 402 18.31 -14.70 9.27
N VAL A 403 18.07 -15.57 10.25
CA VAL A 403 19.05 -16.01 11.24
C VAL A 403 20.17 -16.85 10.61
N ASP A 404 19.93 -17.48 9.46
CA ASP A 404 20.96 -18.13 8.63
C ASP A 404 21.54 -17.19 7.54
N PHE A 405 20.97 -15.99 7.34
CA PHE A 405 21.42 -15.00 6.37
C PHE A 405 22.53 -14.12 6.95
N GLU A 406 23.70 -14.12 6.31
CA GLU A 406 24.89 -13.39 6.75
C GLU A 406 24.72 -11.88 6.60
N TRP A 407 24.95 -11.13 7.67
CA TRP A 407 24.82 -9.66 7.66
C TRP A 407 25.82 -9.01 6.68
N ARG A 408 25.31 -8.12 5.82
CA ARG A 408 26.07 -7.39 4.80
C ARG A 408 25.58 -5.95 4.69
N ASP A 409 26.51 -5.02 4.52
CA ASP A 409 26.24 -3.57 4.47
C ASP A 409 26.10 -3.09 3.01
N ASP A 410 25.15 -3.70 2.30
CA ASP A 410 24.90 -3.53 0.86
C ASP A 410 23.40 -3.46 0.50
N GLY A 411 22.53 -3.43 1.51
CA GLY A 411 21.08 -3.39 1.37
C GLY A 411 20.40 -4.74 1.13
N THR A 412 21.17 -5.82 0.99
CA THR A 412 20.64 -7.18 0.85
C THR A 412 19.84 -7.66 2.08
N PRO A 413 20.13 -7.25 3.33
CA PRO A 413 19.30 -7.59 4.48
C PRO A 413 17.85 -7.09 4.39
N ALA A 414 17.59 -5.96 3.71
CA ALA A 414 16.22 -5.45 3.52
C ALA A 414 15.43 -6.30 2.51
N LEU A 415 16.05 -6.65 1.38
CA LEU A 415 15.48 -7.60 0.41
C LEU A 415 15.23 -8.97 1.06
N ALA A 416 16.19 -9.43 1.87
CA ALA A 416 16.13 -10.68 2.60
C ALA A 416 14.95 -10.73 3.58
N LEU A 417 14.72 -9.63 4.31
CA LEU A 417 13.59 -9.44 5.23
C LEU A 417 12.26 -9.34 4.49
N MET A 418 12.17 -8.50 3.46
CA MET A 418 10.95 -8.34 2.65
C MET A 418 10.47 -9.68 2.08
N LEU A 419 11.38 -10.54 1.60
CA LEU A 419 11.02 -11.80 0.94
C LEU A 419 10.89 -13.00 1.91
N SER A 420 10.97 -12.76 3.22
CA SER A 420 11.01 -13.80 4.26
C SER A 420 9.63 -14.37 4.65
N PRO A 421 9.59 -15.57 5.28
CA PRO A 421 8.39 -16.13 5.91
C PRO A 421 7.71 -15.19 6.91
N TRP A 422 8.51 -14.42 7.66
CA TRP A 422 8.04 -13.45 8.65
C TRP A 422 7.29 -12.28 8.00
N PHE A 423 7.88 -11.60 7.01
CA PHE A 423 7.25 -10.40 6.43
C PHE A 423 6.00 -10.70 5.59
N THR A 424 5.83 -11.96 5.16
CA THR A 424 4.69 -12.43 4.34
C THR A 424 3.50 -12.93 5.15
N ARG A 425 3.53 -12.85 6.49
CA ARG A 425 2.42 -13.27 7.37
C ARG A 425 1.59 -12.10 7.89
N GLY A 426 0.30 -12.34 8.08
CA GLY A 426 -0.65 -11.32 8.55
C GLY A 426 -0.37 -10.84 9.98
N TRP A 427 -0.14 -11.77 10.91
CA TRP A 427 0.09 -11.46 12.34
C TRP A 427 1.32 -10.58 12.55
N THR A 428 2.46 -11.00 12.03
CA THR A 428 3.76 -10.30 12.12
C THR A 428 3.71 -8.88 11.54
N ALA A 429 2.88 -8.61 10.53
CA ALA A 429 2.65 -7.26 10.01
C ALA A 429 1.90 -6.37 11.01
N ALA A 430 0.87 -6.89 11.69
CA ALA A 430 0.16 -6.14 12.74
C ALA A 430 1.03 -5.93 13.99
N GLU A 431 1.88 -6.90 14.33
CA GLU A 431 2.90 -6.77 15.37
C GLU A 431 3.90 -5.65 15.02
N LEU A 432 4.37 -5.57 13.77
CA LEU A 432 5.28 -4.53 13.29
C LEU A 432 4.66 -3.12 13.37
N PHE A 433 3.39 -3.00 12.95
CA PHE A 433 2.58 -1.77 13.07
C PHE A 433 2.43 -1.32 14.53
N ALA A 434 2.29 -2.26 15.47
CA ALA A 434 2.24 -1.94 16.89
C ALA A 434 3.59 -1.45 17.45
N ALA A 435 4.70 -2.10 17.09
CA ALA A 435 6.01 -1.84 17.71
C ALA A 435 6.69 -0.53 17.27
N ARG A 436 6.52 -0.09 16.01
CA ARG A 436 7.21 1.10 15.43
C ARG A 436 6.82 2.45 16.04
N ARG A 437 5.92 2.48 17.04
CA ARG A 437 5.48 3.67 17.80
C ARG A 437 6.58 4.38 18.61
N GLY A 438 7.84 3.95 18.51
CA GLY A 438 9.00 4.69 18.98
C GLY A 438 10.27 4.32 18.20
N PRO A 439 11.20 5.27 18.00
CA PRO A 439 12.41 5.05 17.21
C PRO A 439 13.36 4.02 17.86
N GLY A 440 14.09 3.28 17.04
CA GLY A 440 15.10 2.32 17.49
C GLY A 440 14.57 1.06 18.21
N ARG A 441 13.26 0.80 18.17
CA ARG A 441 12.60 -0.28 18.94
C ARG A 441 12.51 -1.62 18.22
N VAL A 442 12.51 -1.65 16.89
CA VAL A 442 12.38 -2.90 16.12
C VAL A 442 13.77 -3.39 15.73
N LYS A 443 14.12 -4.60 16.16
CA LYS A 443 15.40 -5.24 15.87
C LYS A 443 15.20 -6.51 15.04
N VAL A 444 16.14 -6.78 14.15
CA VAL A 444 16.18 -7.99 13.30
C VAL A 444 17.38 -8.84 13.69
N LEU A 445 17.21 -10.16 13.73
CA LEU A 445 18.29 -11.12 13.95
C LEU A 445 18.82 -11.63 12.61
N PHE A 446 20.13 -11.47 12.40
CA PHE A 446 20.87 -12.00 11.25
C PHE A 446 22.04 -12.88 11.71
N LYS A 447 22.58 -13.71 10.81
CA LYS A 447 23.81 -14.47 11.05
C LYS A 447 25.00 -13.52 11.14
N SER A 448 25.81 -13.66 12.18
CA SER A 448 27.01 -12.84 12.38
C SER A 448 28.12 -13.21 11.40
N PRO A 449 28.77 -12.24 10.73
CA PRO A 449 29.82 -12.49 9.72
C PRO A 449 31.19 -12.87 10.33
N ASP A 450 31.32 -12.78 11.65
CA ASP A 450 32.51 -13.20 12.42
C ASP A 450 32.54 -14.71 12.72
N GLY A 451 31.50 -15.46 12.32
CA GLY A 451 31.35 -16.88 12.64
C GLY A 451 30.83 -17.16 14.05
N SER A 452 30.38 -16.15 14.79
CA SER A 452 29.78 -16.30 16.12
C SER A 452 28.48 -17.11 16.07
N SER A 453 28.29 -17.99 17.06
CA SER A 453 27.04 -18.74 17.26
C SER A 453 25.89 -17.88 17.82
N GLN A 454 26.17 -16.64 18.20
CA GLN A 454 25.16 -15.64 18.56
C GLN A 454 24.79 -14.80 17.33
N PRO A 455 23.50 -14.52 17.10
CA PRO A 455 23.07 -13.66 15.99
C PRO A 455 23.53 -12.21 16.22
N CYS A 456 23.77 -11.47 15.14
CA CYS A 456 23.91 -10.03 15.22
C CYS A 456 22.51 -9.40 15.27
N ILE A 457 22.34 -8.45 16.18
CA ILE A 457 21.09 -7.75 16.43
C ILE A 457 21.19 -6.41 15.71
N LYS A 458 20.26 -6.13 14.79
CA LYS A 458 20.31 -4.98 13.88
C LYS A 458 19.07 -4.12 13.98
N ASP A 459 19.21 -2.80 14.01
CA ASP A 459 18.04 -1.90 13.99
C ASP A 459 17.35 -1.88 12.62
N LEU A 460 16.02 -1.99 12.62
CA LEU A 460 15.25 -1.97 11.39
C LEU A 460 15.44 -0.66 10.61
N GLU A 461 15.26 0.50 11.23
CA GLU A 461 15.24 1.79 10.53
C GLU A 461 16.65 2.35 10.28
N ASP A 462 17.55 2.21 11.27
CA ASP A 462 18.88 2.83 11.22
C ASP A 462 19.96 1.96 10.56
N GLU A 463 19.76 0.63 10.46
CA GLU A 463 20.76 -0.29 9.89
C GLU A 463 20.21 -1.15 8.74
N VAL A 464 19.02 -1.74 8.86
CA VAL A 464 18.48 -2.67 7.83
C VAL A 464 17.89 -1.91 6.65
N LEU A 465 17.05 -0.90 6.90
CA LEU A 465 16.37 -0.15 5.84
C LEU A 465 17.23 1.00 5.29
N ALA A 466 16.98 1.35 4.03
CA ALA A 466 17.57 2.51 3.37
C ALA A 466 17.17 3.80 4.13
N PRO A 467 18.10 4.74 4.38
CA PRO A 467 17.79 5.94 5.16
C PRO A 467 16.69 6.81 4.52
N ILE A 468 15.68 7.18 5.32
CA ILE A 468 14.60 8.13 4.92
C ILE A 468 15.18 9.46 4.43
N ARG A 469 16.41 9.82 4.86
CA ARG A 469 17.11 11.06 4.50
C ARG A 469 18.53 10.82 3.95
N ASN A 470 18.62 10.12 2.82
CA ASN A 470 19.88 9.92 2.05
C ASN A 470 20.68 11.22 1.80
N LEU A 471 19.98 12.37 1.79
CA LEU A 471 20.51 13.69 1.47
C LEU A 471 21.65 14.20 2.38
N HIS A 472 21.69 13.82 3.66
CA HIS A 472 22.58 14.47 4.64
C HIS A 472 23.98 13.84 4.79
N ARG A 473 24.31 12.74 4.09
CA ARG A 473 25.61 12.05 4.24
C ARG A 473 26.36 11.75 2.94
N GLY A 474 25.81 12.10 1.77
CA GLY A 474 26.44 11.78 0.48
C GLY A 474 26.47 10.28 0.13
N THR A 475 25.80 9.45 0.94
CA THR A 475 25.59 8.03 0.72
C THR A 475 24.47 7.83 -0.30
N PHE A 476 24.75 7.06 -1.34
CA PHE A 476 23.75 6.63 -2.32
C PHE A 476 23.37 5.18 -2.05
N THR A 477 22.09 4.85 -2.28
CA THR A 477 21.53 3.52 -2.00
C THR A 477 20.97 2.95 -3.29
N ASN A 478 21.19 1.66 -3.56
CA ASN A 478 20.68 1.01 -4.75
C ASN A 478 19.14 0.91 -4.76
N LEU A 479 18.54 0.90 -5.96
CA LEU A 479 17.08 0.86 -6.11
C LEU A 479 16.41 -0.35 -5.41
N PRO A 480 16.94 -1.59 -5.50
CA PRO A 480 16.37 -2.73 -4.77
C PRO A 480 16.27 -2.51 -3.25
N HIS A 481 17.26 -1.86 -2.62
CA HIS A 481 17.24 -1.54 -1.19
C HIS A 481 16.25 -0.42 -0.86
N LEU A 482 16.16 0.63 -1.69
CA LEU A 482 15.14 1.69 -1.55
C LEU A 482 13.72 1.09 -1.60
N VAL A 483 13.45 0.24 -2.59
CA VAL A 483 12.14 -0.40 -2.82
C VAL A 483 11.77 -1.38 -1.70
N ALA A 484 12.69 -2.24 -1.27
CA ALA A 484 12.43 -3.13 -0.15
C ALA A 484 12.13 -2.34 1.14
N SER A 485 12.80 -1.20 1.33
CA SER A 485 12.60 -0.34 2.50
C SER A 485 11.27 0.41 2.48
N GLU A 486 10.81 0.80 1.29
CA GLU A 486 9.49 1.37 1.08
C GLU A 486 8.39 0.35 1.43
N VAL A 487 8.42 -0.83 0.82
CA VAL A 487 7.43 -1.88 1.09
C VAL A 487 7.41 -2.28 2.57
N ILE A 488 8.57 -2.29 3.25
CA ILE A 488 8.65 -2.53 4.71
C ILE A 488 8.12 -1.33 5.53
N ARG A 489 8.24 -0.08 5.06
CA ARG A 489 7.66 1.10 5.73
C ARG A 489 6.16 1.18 5.58
N GLN A 490 5.60 0.82 4.43
CA GLN A 490 4.16 0.82 4.14
C GLN A 490 3.31 0.00 5.12
N VAL A 491 3.89 -0.98 5.83
CA VAL A 491 3.27 -1.75 6.94
C VAL A 491 2.97 -0.89 8.18
N SER A 492 3.52 0.31 8.26
CA SER A 492 3.58 1.13 9.49
C SER A 492 2.63 2.33 9.47
N GLY A 493 2.05 2.63 8.31
CA GLY A 493 1.38 3.90 8.02
C GLY A 493 2.36 5.04 7.76
N ASP A 494 2.00 5.93 6.84
CA ASP A 494 2.87 7.01 6.35
C ASP A 494 2.88 8.28 7.25
N VAL A 495 2.32 8.17 8.46
CA VAL A 495 2.13 9.29 9.40
C VAL A 495 2.59 8.90 10.82
N TYR A 496 3.87 9.16 11.11
CA TYR A 496 4.31 9.41 12.49
C TYR A 496 4.02 10.88 12.82
N ASP A 497 2.84 11.17 13.36
CA ASP A 497 2.56 12.44 14.01
C ASP A 497 2.75 12.32 15.54
N PRO A 498 3.83 12.89 16.11
CA PRO A 498 4.04 12.87 17.55
C PRO A 498 3.05 13.75 18.34
N ALA A 499 2.25 14.61 17.69
CA ALA A 499 1.38 15.57 18.36
C ALA A 499 0.02 14.96 18.80
N THR A 500 -0.68 14.24 17.92
CA THR A 500 -2.08 13.84 18.13
C THR A 500 -2.29 12.85 19.27
N LYS A 501 -1.37 11.91 19.53
CA LYS A 501 -1.38 10.91 20.63
C LYS A 501 -2.61 9.98 20.75
N ALA A 502 -3.69 10.22 20.03
CA ALA A 502 -4.78 9.27 19.86
C ALA A 502 -4.23 8.00 19.20
N GLY A 503 -4.58 6.83 19.71
CA GLY A 503 -3.93 5.57 19.34
C GLY A 503 -3.98 5.31 17.84
N TYR A 504 -2.79 5.20 17.22
CA TYR A 504 -2.61 4.91 15.79
C TYR A 504 -3.45 3.69 15.38
N ARG A 505 -4.34 3.92 14.42
CA ARG A 505 -5.26 2.96 13.81
C ARG A 505 -5.38 3.32 12.34
N ILE A 506 -5.62 2.34 11.50
CA ILE A 506 -5.82 2.56 10.07
C ILE A 506 -7.22 3.14 9.85
N SER A 507 -7.28 4.35 9.28
CA SER A 507 -8.51 5.06 8.93
C SER A 507 -8.90 4.90 7.46
N GLU A 508 -8.02 4.38 6.61
CA GLU A 508 -8.21 4.28 5.16
C GLU A 508 -8.27 2.81 4.71
N LEU A 509 -9.26 2.44 3.89
CA LEU A 509 -9.39 1.08 3.37
C LEU A 509 -8.15 0.67 2.55
N ASN A 510 -7.62 1.54 1.68
CA ASN A 510 -6.49 1.20 0.82
C ASN A 510 -5.22 0.89 1.64
N VAL A 511 -4.96 1.65 2.71
CA VAL A 511 -3.85 1.36 3.64
C VAL A 511 -4.04 0.01 4.33
N LEU A 512 -5.27 -0.34 4.75
CA LEU A 512 -5.56 -1.64 5.35
C LEU A 512 -5.32 -2.79 4.35
N LEU A 513 -5.76 -2.61 3.11
CA LEU A 513 -5.64 -3.61 2.06
C LEU A 513 -4.20 -3.77 1.57
N ARG A 514 -3.43 -2.69 1.38
CA ARG A 514 -1.97 -2.71 1.11
C ARG A 514 -1.19 -3.52 2.16
N ILE A 515 -1.65 -3.48 3.42
CA ILE A 515 -1.04 -4.23 4.52
C ILE A 515 -1.50 -5.69 4.54
N LEU A 516 -2.79 -5.98 4.37
CA LEU A 516 -3.34 -7.33 4.60
C LEU A 516 -3.62 -8.18 3.35
N LYS A 517 -3.77 -7.61 2.14
CA LYS A 517 -3.92 -8.38 0.88
C LYS A 517 -2.71 -9.28 0.57
N PRO A 518 -1.45 -8.79 0.61
CA PRO A 518 -0.29 -9.59 0.19
C PRO A 518 0.06 -10.78 1.10
N ARG A 519 -0.53 -10.83 2.29
CA ARG A 519 -0.04 -11.59 3.45
C ARG A 519 -0.96 -12.74 3.81
N THR A 520 -0.37 -13.88 4.13
CA THR A 520 -1.09 -15.12 4.42
C THR A 520 -1.24 -15.36 5.92
N THR A 521 -2.24 -16.14 6.29
CA THR A 521 -2.52 -16.60 7.64
C THR A 521 -2.88 -18.09 7.60
N SER A 522 -2.53 -18.86 8.63
CA SER A 522 -2.86 -20.30 8.68
C SER A 522 -4.37 -20.56 8.76
N TRP A 523 -5.15 -19.58 9.23
CA TRP A 523 -6.62 -19.60 9.23
C TRP A 523 -7.14 -18.40 8.45
N ALA A 524 -8.13 -18.58 7.57
CA ALA A 524 -8.68 -17.49 6.75
C ALA A 524 -9.24 -16.34 7.60
N ARG A 525 -9.96 -16.69 8.69
CA ARG A 525 -10.58 -15.76 9.64
C ARG A 525 -9.60 -14.78 10.28
N ASP A 526 -8.34 -15.18 10.48
CA ASP A 526 -7.31 -14.32 11.07
C ASP A 526 -7.18 -13.00 10.30
N ARG A 527 -7.42 -12.99 8.97
CA ARG A 527 -7.34 -11.77 8.17
C ARG A 527 -8.40 -10.72 8.53
N MET A 528 -9.61 -11.14 8.92
CA MET A 528 -10.66 -10.23 9.44
C MET A 528 -10.35 -9.80 10.88
N VAL A 529 -9.83 -10.71 11.71
CA VAL A 529 -9.38 -10.40 13.09
C VAL A 529 -8.26 -9.36 13.08
N LEU A 530 -7.27 -9.50 12.18
CA LEU A 530 -6.21 -8.53 11.95
C LEU A 530 -6.75 -7.21 11.40
N GLY A 531 -7.75 -7.26 10.51
CA GLY A 531 -8.46 -6.09 10.02
C GLY A 531 -9.07 -5.26 11.15
N ALA A 532 -9.72 -5.92 12.10
CA ALA A 532 -10.31 -5.29 13.28
C ALA A 532 -9.24 -4.77 14.27
N LEU A 533 -8.20 -5.58 14.56
CA LEU A 533 -7.09 -5.19 15.44
C LEU A 533 -6.32 -3.95 14.97
N LEU A 534 -6.29 -3.69 13.65
CA LEU A 534 -5.60 -2.54 13.07
C LEU A 534 -6.46 -1.26 12.93
N THR A 535 -7.79 -1.38 12.97
CA THR A 535 -8.73 -0.27 12.70
C THR A 535 -9.54 0.16 13.92
N LEU A 536 -10.03 -0.79 14.72
CA LEU A 536 -10.95 -0.53 15.82
C LEU A 536 -10.24 0.07 17.04
N PRO A 537 -10.93 0.90 17.87
CA PRO A 537 -10.44 1.21 19.21
C PRO A 537 -10.31 -0.07 20.03
N ARG A 538 -9.23 -0.24 20.81
CA ARG A 538 -8.95 -1.49 21.55
C ARG A 538 -10.09 -1.98 22.46
N LYS A 539 -10.90 -1.04 22.98
CA LYS A 539 -12.08 -1.35 23.82
C LYS A 539 -13.25 -2.00 23.05
N ASP A 540 -13.25 -1.89 21.72
CA ASP A 540 -14.32 -2.34 20.82
C ASP A 540 -13.89 -3.57 19.98
N VAL A 541 -12.64 -4.02 20.14
CA VAL A 541 -12.15 -5.28 19.54
C VAL A 541 -12.79 -6.47 20.25
N ASP A 542 -13.50 -7.30 19.50
CA ASP A 542 -13.97 -8.62 19.95
C ASP A 542 -13.68 -9.68 18.87
N THR A 543 -12.64 -10.49 19.08
CA THR A 543 -12.23 -11.55 18.13
C THR A 543 -13.17 -12.76 18.06
N SER A 544 -14.30 -12.77 18.78
CA SER A 544 -15.37 -13.78 18.60
C SER A 544 -16.44 -13.40 17.59
N ARG A 545 -16.59 -12.11 17.26
CA ARG A 545 -17.53 -11.64 16.23
C ARG A 545 -17.31 -12.35 14.90
N THR A 546 -18.40 -12.66 14.21
CA THR A 546 -18.39 -13.26 12.87
C THR A 546 -17.71 -12.35 11.86
N GLU A 547 -17.29 -12.90 10.73
CA GLU A 547 -16.60 -12.13 9.69
C GLU A 547 -17.45 -10.95 9.18
N PRO A 548 -18.77 -11.09 8.89
CA PRO A 548 -19.63 -9.94 8.57
C PRO A 548 -19.71 -8.89 9.67
N GLU A 549 -19.86 -9.28 10.95
CA GLU A 549 -19.88 -8.33 12.06
C GLU A 549 -18.59 -7.50 12.11
N LEU A 550 -17.42 -8.16 12.03
CA LEU A 550 -16.12 -7.49 11.98
C LEU A 550 -16.00 -6.56 10.76
N VAL A 551 -16.50 -6.94 9.59
CA VAL A 551 -16.57 -6.06 8.40
C VAL A 551 -17.39 -4.81 8.71
N THR A 552 -18.58 -4.94 9.30
CA THR A 552 -19.40 -3.77 9.64
C THR A 552 -18.71 -2.83 10.64
N ASP A 553 -17.99 -3.37 11.62
CA ASP A 553 -17.25 -2.56 12.60
C ASP A 553 -16.05 -1.83 11.97
N ILE A 554 -15.30 -2.52 11.10
CA ILE A 554 -14.18 -1.94 10.34
C ILE A 554 -14.67 -0.77 9.48
N LEU A 555 -15.77 -0.97 8.72
CA LEU A 555 -16.28 0.03 7.79
C LEU A 555 -16.93 1.22 8.51
N ARG A 556 -17.64 1.00 9.63
CA ARG A 556 -18.10 2.09 10.53
C ARG A 556 -16.94 2.93 11.08
N THR A 557 -15.74 2.36 11.20
CA THR A 557 -14.57 3.03 11.76
C THR A 557 -13.74 3.77 10.70
N ILE A 558 -13.68 3.24 9.48
CA ILE A 558 -13.05 3.87 8.30
C ILE A 558 -13.91 5.03 7.78
N LYS A 559 -15.24 4.83 7.69
CA LYS A 559 -16.27 5.75 7.16
C LYS A 559 -16.12 6.14 5.69
N HIS A 560 -14.94 6.56 5.24
CA HIS A 560 -14.69 7.02 3.87
C HIS A 560 -14.04 5.91 3.03
N LEU A 561 -14.68 5.54 1.92
CA LEU A 561 -14.22 4.53 0.98
C LEU A 561 -13.93 5.17 -0.38
N PRO A 562 -12.94 4.70 -1.15
CA PRO A 562 -12.78 5.14 -2.54
C PRO A 562 -14.01 4.71 -3.37
N GLY A 563 -14.38 5.51 -4.37
CA GLY A 563 -15.46 5.19 -5.30
C GLY A 563 -15.39 3.80 -5.94
N THR A 564 -14.19 3.25 -6.09
CA THR A 564 -13.96 1.90 -6.61
C THR A 564 -14.41 0.78 -5.66
N ALA A 565 -14.60 1.04 -4.35
CA ALA A 565 -14.87 0.01 -3.35
C ALA A 565 -16.21 -0.73 -3.53
N ILE A 566 -17.24 -0.05 -4.03
CA ILE A 566 -18.60 -0.61 -4.22
C ILE A 566 -18.69 -1.60 -5.40
N TYR A 567 -17.66 -1.70 -6.23
CA TYR A 567 -17.63 -2.61 -7.37
C TYR A 567 -17.04 -3.97 -6.96
N HIS A 568 -17.89 -4.99 -6.84
CA HIS A 568 -17.51 -6.37 -6.54
C HIS A 568 -18.47 -7.38 -7.16
N GLY A 569 -18.02 -8.64 -7.28
CA GLY A 569 -18.84 -9.78 -7.72
C GLY A 569 -19.41 -10.65 -6.58
N GLU A 570 -19.08 -10.35 -5.33
CA GLU A 570 -19.51 -11.11 -4.14
C GLU A 570 -20.97 -10.89 -3.77
N ILE A 571 -21.59 -11.90 -3.15
CA ILE A 571 -22.93 -11.80 -2.53
C ILE A 571 -22.84 -10.85 -1.32
N PRO A 572 -23.73 -9.85 -1.16
CA PRO A 572 -23.68 -8.95 -0.01
C PRO A 572 -24.07 -9.61 1.33
N ILE A 573 -23.74 -8.93 2.44
CA ILE A 573 -24.03 -9.34 3.82
C ILE A 573 -25.54 -9.47 4.08
N ALA A 574 -26.33 -8.55 3.50
CA ALA A 574 -27.79 -8.55 3.56
C ALA A 574 -28.38 -8.67 2.15
N GLN A 575 -29.62 -9.16 2.02
CA GLN A 575 -30.28 -9.22 0.70
C GLN A 575 -30.77 -7.83 0.27
N ASP A 576 -31.35 -7.09 1.21
CA ASP A 576 -32.05 -5.81 1.11
C ASP A 576 -31.78 -5.02 2.42
N GLY A 577 -31.91 -3.69 2.40
CA GLY A 577 -31.67 -2.85 3.57
C GLY A 577 -30.18 -2.70 3.97
N PRO A 578 -29.85 -2.32 5.22
CA PRO A 578 -28.48 -2.02 5.63
C PRO A 578 -27.47 -3.12 5.28
N TRP A 579 -26.32 -2.71 4.72
CA TRP A 579 -25.26 -3.59 4.19
C TRP A 579 -25.65 -4.46 2.96
N SER A 580 -26.78 -4.21 2.29
CA SER A 580 -27.17 -4.88 1.03
C SER A 580 -26.27 -4.58 -0.18
N TRP A 581 -25.31 -3.67 -0.01
CA TRP A 581 -24.27 -3.28 -0.96
C TRP A 581 -22.87 -3.83 -0.58
N CYS A 582 -22.71 -4.44 0.59
CA CYS A 582 -21.39 -4.72 1.19
C CYS A 582 -21.05 -6.21 1.14
N PRO A 583 -19.87 -6.61 0.64
CA PRO A 583 -19.43 -8.01 0.64
C PRO A 583 -19.09 -8.49 2.07
N PRO A 584 -19.08 -9.81 2.32
CA PRO A 584 -18.78 -10.41 3.63
C PRO A 584 -17.29 -10.32 4.03
N SER A 585 -16.44 -9.71 3.21
CA SER A 585 -15.03 -9.44 3.52
C SER A 585 -14.59 -8.11 2.93
N VAL A 586 -13.87 -7.28 3.72
CA VAL A 586 -13.29 -6.03 3.20
C VAL A 586 -12.24 -6.25 2.10
N PHE A 587 -11.71 -7.48 1.93
CA PHE A 587 -10.76 -7.80 0.87
C PHE A 587 -11.36 -7.79 -0.54
N ASP A 588 -12.67 -7.98 -0.63
CA ASP A 588 -13.40 -8.09 -1.90
C ASP A 588 -14.06 -6.77 -2.32
N LEU A 589 -14.01 -5.74 -1.46
CA LEU A 589 -14.29 -4.35 -1.85
C LEU A 589 -13.32 -3.89 -2.94
N GLY A 590 -13.86 -3.32 -4.02
CA GLY A 590 -13.12 -2.91 -5.21
C GLY A 590 -12.35 -4.03 -5.89
N ARG A 591 -12.73 -5.30 -5.64
CA ARG A 591 -12.07 -6.46 -6.23
C ARG A 591 -12.74 -6.81 -7.55
N THR A 592 -12.40 -6.03 -8.57
CA THR A 592 -12.76 -6.26 -9.96
C THR A 592 -11.70 -7.08 -10.68
N GLY A 593 -12.08 -7.80 -11.75
CA GLY A 593 -11.13 -8.55 -12.58
C GLY A 593 -10.20 -7.65 -13.42
N THR A 594 -10.62 -6.40 -13.60
CA THR A 594 -9.85 -5.28 -14.13
C THR A 594 -9.25 -4.46 -12.99
N VAL A 595 -8.18 -3.72 -13.25
CA VAL A 595 -7.83 -2.56 -12.41
C VAL A 595 -8.96 -1.52 -12.53
N LEU A 596 -9.24 -0.79 -11.45
CA LEU A 596 -9.98 0.48 -11.50
C LEU A 596 -9.04 1.57 -10.96
N ILE A 597 -8.63 2.50 -11.83
CA ILE A 597 -7.80 3.64 -11.45
C ILE A 597 -8.72 4.81 -11.09
N PRO A 598 -8.70 5.33 -9.85
CA PRO A 598 -9.32 6.62 -9.55
C PRO A 598 -8.67 7.71 -10.41
N SER A 599 -9.44 8.68 -10.91
CA SER A 599 -8.95 9.77 -11.78
C SER A 599 -7.98 10.76 -11.11
N THR A 600 -7.51 10.44 -9.90
CA THR A 600 -6.42 11.13 -9.19
C THR A 600 -5.10 11.17 -9.97
N ALA A 601 -4.99 10.45 -11.09
CA ALA A 601 -3.98 10.66 -12.13
C ALA A 601 -3.91 12.13 -12.63
N GLU A 602 -5.01 12.90 -12.58
CA GLU A 602 -5.01 14.34 -12.90
C GLU A 602 -4.82 15.26 -11.67
N GLY A 603 -4.57 14.69 -10.48
CA GLY A 603 -4.30 15.44 -9.25
C GLY A 603 -5.54 16.02 -8.54
N LEU A 604 -6.74 15.85 -9.07
CA LEU A 604 -8.02 16.33 -8.52
C LEU A 604 -8.56 15.41 -7.40
N GLY A 605 -7.79 15.30 -6.32
CA GLY A 605 -7.89 14.22 -5.31
C GLY A 605 -9.08 14.19 -4.34
N GLU A 606 -10.14 14.99 -4.53
CA GLU A 606 -11.17 15.23 -3.49
C GLU A 606 -12.63 15.05 -3.99
N GLY A 607 -12.87 14.36 -5.11
CA GLY A 607 -14.21 14.23 -5.71
C GLY A 607 -14.94 12.90 -5.52
N CYS A 608 -14.23 11.78 -5.36
CA CYS A 608 -14.76 10.45 -5.69
C CYS A 608 -14.89 9.50 -4.48
N GLU A 609 -15.29 10.01 -3.31
CA GLU A 609 -15.42 9.22 -2.08
C GLU A 609 -16.87 8.79 -1.80
N LEU A 610 -17.02 7.60 -1.21
CA LEU A 610 -18.27 7.08 -0.69
C LEU A 610 -18.23 7.12 0.84
N THR A 611 -19.33 7.54 1.48
CA THR A 611 -19.44 7.66 2.95
C THR A 611 -20.34 6.57 3.52
N VAL A 612 -19.84 5.81 4.50
CA VAL A 612 -20.58 4.76 5.21
C VAL A 612 -21.19 5.32 6.50
N GLY A 613 -22.51 5.28 6.59
CA GLY A 613 -23.27 5.64 7.78
C GLY A 613 -23.18 4.58 8.88
N GLU A 614 -23.34 4.99 10.15
CA GLU A 614 -23.15 4.09 11.30
C GLU A 614 -24.17 2.93 11.35
N ASN A 615 -25.31 3.10 10.69
CA ASN A 615 -26.34 2.08 10.50
C ASN A 615 -26.04 1.08 9.37
N GLY A 616 -25.12 1.38 8.44
CA GLY A 616 -24.77 0.49 7.31
C GLY A 616 -25.31 0.93 5.94
N ILE A 617 -25.82 2.15 5.84
CA ILE A 617 -26.03 2.84 4.56
C ILE A 617 -24.67 3.20 3.95
N ILE A 618 -24.53 3.13 2.63
CA ILE A 618 -23.45 3.85 1.91
C ILE A 618 -24.06 4.96 1.04
N GLU A 619 -23.38 6.10 0.97
CA GLU A 619 -23.77 7.30 0.25
C GLU A 619 -22.65 7.76 -0.70
N GLY A 620 -22.99 8.30 -1.86
CA GLY A 620 -22.02 8.88 -2.79
C GLY A 620 -22.66 9.50 -4.03
N ILE A 621 -21.85 10.11 -4.89
CA ILE A 621 -22.32 10.74 -6.14
C ILE A 621 -22.10 9.79 -7.31
N PHE A 622 -23.15 9.58 -8.11
CA PHE A 622 -23.16 8.66 -9.24
C PHE A 622 -23.74 9.32 -10.48
N THR A 623 -23.13 9.08 -11.63
CA THR A 623 -23.61 9.34 -12.98
C THR A 623 -24.67 8.29 -13.35
N ILE A 624 -25.94 8.69 -13.50
CA ILE A 624 -27.08 7.77 -13.64
C ILE A 624 -27.70 7.80 -15.03
N TYR A 625 -27.97 6.61 -15.59
CA TYR A 625 -28.84 6.39 -16.74
C TYR A 625 -29.98 5.44 -16.37
N HIS A 626 -31.16 5.63 -16.98
CA HIS A 626 -32.14 4.56 -17.10
C HIS A 626 -31.57 3.44 -17.98
N LEU A 627 -31.78 2.17 -17.63
CA LEU A 627 -31.44 1.06 -18.52
C LEU A 627 -32.36 1.07 -19.76
N HIS A 628 -31.84 0.73 -20.94
CA HIS A 628 -32.62 0.63 -22.17
C HIS A 628 -32.67 -0.82 -22.68
N GLU A 629 -33.74 -1.21 -23.37
CA GLU A 629 -33.88 -2.56 -23.94
C GLU A 629 -32.70 -2.93 -24.84
N SER A 630 -32.23 -2.00 -25.69
CA SER A 630 -31.07 -2.22 -26.57
C SER A 630 -29.71 -1.98 -25.90
N ASP A 631 -29.65 -1.81 -24.58
CA ASP A 631 -28.42 -2.00 -23.79
C ASP A 631 -28.31 -3.44 -23.24
N LEU A 632 -29.40 -4.22 -23.19
CA LEU A 632 -29.44 -5.57 -22.59
C LEU A 632 -28.49 -6.57 -23.25
N ASP A 633 -28.40 -6.57 -24.58
CA ASP A 633 -27.49 -7.44 -25.35
C ASP A 633 -26.00 -7.11 -25.11
N GLU A 634 -25.69 -5.94 -24.54
CA GLU A 634 -24.35 -5.48 -24.20
C GLU A 634 -23.99 -5.70 -22.71
N LEU A 635 -24.93 -6.19 -21.88
CA LEU A 635 -24.70 -6.43 -20.45
C LEU A 635 -24.22 -7.87 -20.17
N LEU A 636 -23.05 -7.99 -19.54
CA LEU A 636 -22.55 -9.27 -18.99
C LEU A 636 -22.50 -9.20 -17.45
N PRO A 637 -23.25 -10.04 -16.71
CA PRO A 637 -23.22 -10.07 -15.24
C PRO A 637 -21.80 -10.28 -14.69
N TYR A 638 -21.40 -9.46 -13.72
CA TYR A 638 -20.17 -9.67 -12.96
C TYR A 638 -20.50 -10.28 -11.60
N GLY A 639 -20.05 -11.51 -11.38
CA GLY A 639 -20.25 -12.25 -10.14
C GLY A 639 -19.19 -13.33 -9.96
N THR A 640 -18.76 -13.55 -8.71
CA THR A 640 -17.83 -14.63 -8.34
C THR A 640 -18.55 -15.92 -7.96
N HIS A 641 -19.86 -15.84 -7.66
CA HIS A 641 -20.73 -16.96 -7.36
C HIS A 641 -21.99 -16.95 -8.25
N PRO A 642 -22.50 -18.10 -8.74
CA PRO A 642 -23.66 -18.14 -9.65
C PRO A 642 -24.95 -17.50 -9.12
N SER A 643 -25.11 -17.34 -7.80
CA SER A 643 -26.26 -16.62 -7.24
C SER A 643 -26.20 -15.10 -7.47
N MET A 644 -25.01 -14.52 -7.68
CA MET A 644 -24.88 -13.11 -8.08
C MET A 644 -25.33 -12.94 -9.55
N GLU A 645 -24.88 -13.84 -10.43
CA GLU A 645 -25.37 -13.88 -11.81
C GLU A 645 -26.90 -14.08 -11.85
N ALA A 646 -27.46 -14.95 -11.00
CA ALA A 646 -28.91 -15.11 -10.90
C ALA A 646 -29.63 -13.85 -10.37
N ARG A 647 -29.08 -13.17 -9.34
CA ARG A 647 -29.63 -11.90 -8.81
C ARG A 647 -29.70 -10.83 -9.91
N ILE A 648 -28.62 -10.68 -10.68
CA ILE A 648 -28.54 -9.76 -11.81
C ILE A 648 -29.52 -10.16 -12.93
N ARG A 649 -29.51 -11.42 -13.37
CA ARG A 649 -30.37 -11.90 -14.46
C ARG A 649 -31.87 -11.82 -14.12
N ASN A 650 -32.26 -12.10 -12.88
CA ASN A 650 -33.64 -11.93 -12.44
C ASN A 650 -34.07 -10.47 -12.53
N ALA A 651 -33.24 -9.52 -12.05
CA ALA A 651 -33.54 -8.10 -12.17
C ALA A 651 -33.68 -7.65 -13.65
N LEU A 652 -32.85 -8.18 -14.57
CA LEU A 652 -33.00 -7.89 -16.00
C LEU A 652 -34.28 -8.49 -16.61
N VAL A 653 -34.80 -9.59 -16.07
CA VAL A 653 -36.14 -10.11 -16.42
C VAL A 653 -37.25 -9.24 -15.84
N ASP A 654 -37.12 -8.76 -14.60
CA ASP A 654 -38.07 -7.84 -13.98
C ASP A 654 -38.11 -6.49 -14.74
N PHE A 655 -36.98 -6.02 -15.27
CA PHE A 655 -36.91 -4.87 -16.17
C PHE A 655 -37.70 -5.09 -17.47
N ALA A 656 -37.55 -6.26 -18.11
CA ALA A 656 -38.36 -6.64 -19.27
C ALA A 656 -39.86 -6.81 -18.93
N ALA A 657 -40.22 -6.96 -17.65
CA ALA A 657 -41.58 -6.93 -17.13
C ALA A 657 -42.06 -5.52 -16.70
N GLY A 658 -41.23 -4.47 -16.89
CA GLY A 658 -41.55 -3.06 -16.61
C GLY A 658 -40.98 -2.48 -15.32
N SER A 659 -40.10 -3.19 -14.61
CA SER A 659 -39.42 -2.65 -13.42
C SER A 659 -38.38 -1.59 -13.79
N PRO A 660 -38.36 -0.40 -13.15
CA PRO A 660 -37.33 0.60 -13.42
C PRO A 660 -35.97 0.10 -12.91
N ILE A 661 -34.99 0.01 -13.82
CA ILE A 661 -33.59 -0.25 -13.47
C ILE A 661 -32.71 0.90 -13.93
N LEU A 662 -31.80 1.28 -13.04
CA LEU A 662 -30.75 2.25 -13.28
C LEU A 662 -29.44 1.52 -13.55
N ILE A 663 -28.67 2.05 -14.51
CA ILE A 663 -27.29 1.67 -14.75
C ILE A 663 -26.41 2.90 -14.50
N MET A 664 -25.44 2.77 -13.59
CA MET A 664 -24.71 3.93 -13.04
C MET A 664 -23.23 3.67 -12.78
N GLN A 665 -22.49 4.76 -12.64
CA GLN A 665 -21.05 4.80 -12.40
C GLN A 665 -20.74 5.94 -11.42
N VAL A 666 -19.78 5.78 -10.50
CA VAL A 666 -19.39 6.82 -9.52
C VAL A 666 -18.78 8.06 -10.22
N GLU A 667 -19.04 9.27 -9.68
CA GLU A 667 -18.46 10.55 -10.16
C GLU A 667 -16.95 10.41 -10.45
N GLY A 668 -16.51 10.99 -11.57
CA GLY A 668 -15.09 11.14 -11.88
C GLY A 668 -14.33 9.87 -12.24
N GLN A 669 -14.94 8.68 -12.29
CA GLN A 669 -14.24 7.45 -12.71
C GLN A 669 -13.91 7.45 -14.21
N VAL A 670 -12.67 7.80 -14.58
CA VAL A 670 -12.19 7.76 -15.97
C VAL A 670 -11.68 6.36 -16.33
N LEU A 671 -12.60 5.47 -16.72
CA LEU A 671 -12.26 4.16 -17.27
C LEU A 671 -11.93 4.30 -18.77
N GLN A 672 -10.80 3.73 -19.21
CA GLN A 672 -10.34 3.82 -20.61
C GLN A 672 -10.00 2.46 -21.22
N ARG A 673 -11.04 1.75 -21.73
CA ARG A 673 -11.10 1.15 -23.09
C ARG A 673 -12.20 0.06 -23.16
N HIS A 674 -13.16 0.27 -24.05
CA HIS A 674 -14.12 -0.69 -24.65
C HIS A 674 -15.11 -1.46 -23.77
N ILE A 675 -14.76 -1.91 -22.56
CA ILE A 675 -15.67 -2.62 -21.65
C ILE A 675 -15.43 -2.12 -20.23
N ASP A 676 -16.35 -1.29 -19.76
CA ASP A 676 -16.33 -0.73 -18.41
C ASP A 676 -17.18 -1.60 -17.47
N LEU A 677 -16.96 -1.47 -16.16
CA LEU A 677 -17.80 -2.09 -15.14
C LEU A 677 -18.78 -1.05 -14.56
N TRP A 678 -20.07 -1.37 -14.58
CA TRP A 678 -21.18 -0.52 -14.17
C TRP A 678 -21.97 -1.17 -13.03
N LEU A 679 -22.64 -0.35 -12.24
CA LEU A 679 -23.54 -0.79 -11.17
C LEU A 679 -24.98 -0.84 -11.70
N LEU A 680 -25.72 -1.89 -11.36
CA LEU A 680 -27.17 -1.94 -11.54
C LEU A 680 -27.89 -1.69 -10.20
N ALA A 681 -28.96 -0.90 -10.25
CA ALA A 681 -29.77 -0.58 -9.09
C ALA A 681 -31.28 -0.48 -9.41
N VAL A 682 -32.12 -0.76 -8.42
CA VAL A 682 -33.56 -0.42 -8.45
C VAL A 682 -33.77 0.86 -7.63
N PRO A 683 -34.37 1.93 -8.19
CA PRO A 683 -34.79 3.09 -7.42
C PRO A 683 -36.01 2.73 -6.55
N VAL A 684 -35.91 2.98 -5.25
CA VAL A 684 -36.96 2.69 -4.25
C VAL A 684 -37.57 3.98 -3.68
N ALA A 685 -36.82 5.07 -3.67
CA ALA A 685 -37.39 6.42 -3.60
C ALA A 685 -36.56 7.41 -4.42
N ALA A 686 -37.20 8.03 -5.42
CA ALA A 686 -36.68 9.20 -6.13
C ALA A 686 -37.54 10.42 -5.74
N PRO A 687 -36.97 11.50 -5.19
CA PRO A 687 -37.74 12.67 -4.77
C PRO A 687 -38.32 13.42 -5.98
N LEU A 688 -39.53 13.96 -5.80
CA LEU A 688 -40.15 14.92 -6.71
C LEU A 688 -39.69 16.33 -6.31
N PHE A 689 -39.20 17.12 -7.26
CA PHE A 689 -38.99 18.56 -7.03
C PHE A 689 -40.35 19.21 -6.71
N GLY A 690 -40.43 19.87 -5.56
CA GLY A 690 -41.72 20.16 -4.92
C GLY A 690 -41.74 21.38 -3.99
N GLY A 691 -40.87 22.37 -4.22
CA GLY A 691 -40.88 23.60 -3.44
C GLY A 691 -39.85 24.64 -3.91
N THR A 692 -40.30 25.88 -4.11
CA THR A 692 -39.43 27.04 -4.34
C THR A 692 -38.89 27.58 -3.01
N THR A 693 -38.17 26.73 -2.26
CA THR A 693 -37.53 27.11 -1.01
C THR A 693 -36.25 27.90 -1.30
N ASP A 694 -35.96 28.93 -0.51
CA ASP A 694 -34.82 29.82 -0.76
C ASP A 694 -33.50 29.07 -0.54
N LEU A 695 -32.75 28.85 -1.63
CA LEU A 695 -31.49 28.10 -1.67
C LEU A 695 -30.37 28.71 -0.81
N THR A 696 -30.57 29.91 -0.25
CA THR A 696 -29.54 30.65 0.49
C THR A 696 -29.51 30.39 2.01
N GLN A 697 -30.48 29.68 2.59
CA GLN A 697 -30.64 29.60 4.06
C GLN A 697 -30.45 28.21 4.70
N ASP A 698 -30.91 27.11 4.08
CA ASP A 698 -30.92 25.77 4.71
C ASP A 698 -30.27 24.66 3.84
N TYR A 699 -28.99 24.85 3.50
CA TYR A 699 -28.21 23.88 2.69
C TYR A 699 -28.24 22.42 3.21
N PRO A 700 -28.18 22.13 4.54
CA PRO A 700 -28.26 20.75 5.04
C PRO A 700 -29.62 20.07 4.83
N ALA A 701 -30.70 20.83 4.71
CA ALA A 701 -32.03 20.29 4.42
C ALA A 701 -32.22 20.04 2.91
N PHE A 702 -31.55 20.83 2.06
CA PHE A 702 -31.56 20.69 0.60
C PHE A 702 -30.91 19.37 0.14
N ASP A 703 -29.84 18.94 0.81
CA ASP A 703 -29.11 17.69 0.50
C ASP A 703 -29.99 16.44 0.75
N LEU A 704 -30.58 16.37 1.95
CA LEU A 704 -31.50 15.30 2.36
C LEU A 704 -32.76 15.19 1.48
N ALA A 705 -33.21 16.30 0.89
CA ALA A 705 -34.40 16.34 0.03
C ALA A 705 -34.17 15.77 -1.38
N ASN A 706 -32.91 15.67 -1.84
CA ASN A 706 -32.57 15.33 -3.23
C ASN A 706 -31.93 13.94 -3.42
N ARG A 707 -31.66 13.23 -2.31
CA ARG A 707 -31.08 11.88 -2.29
C ARG A 707 -31.97 10.83 -2.97
N TRP A 708 -31.40 10.04 -3.88
CA TRP A 708 -32.04 8.87 -4.49
C TRP A 708 -31.76 7.61 -3.67
N ARG A 709 -32.78 7.01 -3.05
CA ARG A 709 -32.66 5.75 -2.31
C ARG A 709 -32.79 4.57 -3.26
N CYS A 710 -31.76 3.74 -3.33
CA CYS A 710 -31.66 2.64 -4.28
C CYS A 710 -31.36 1.30 -3.60
N ARG A 711 -31.88 0.22 -4.19
CA ARG A 711 -31.47 -1.16 -3.88
C ARG A 711 -30.34 -1.56 -4.82
N TRP A 712 -29.22 -2.01 -4.26
CA TRP A 712 -28.07 -2.49 -5.03
C TRP A 712 -28.40 -3.85 -5.65
N ILE A 713 -28.26 -4.03 -6.96
CA ILE A 713 -28.50 -5.34 -7.61
C ILE A 713 -27.20 -6.13 -7.69
N GLY A 714 -26.17 -5.52 -8.27
CA GLY A 714 -24.90 -6.15 -8.65
C GLY A 714 -24.15 -5.33 -9.69
N CYS A 715 -22.99 -5.83 -10.12
CA CYS A 715 -22.17 -5.19 -11.16
C CYS A 715 -22.37 -5.87 -12.53
N VAL A 716 -22.21 -5.12 -13.62
CA VAL A 716 -22.22 -5.64 -15.00
C VAL A 716 -21.08 -5.04 -15.83
N TYR A 717 -20.46 -5.86 -16.68
CA TYR A 717 -19.59 -5.36 -17.74
C TYR A 717 -20.46 -4.88 -18.91
N ALA A 718 -20.14 -3.70 -19.45
CA ALA A 718 -20.86 -3.12 -20.58
C ALA A 718 -19.99 -2.08 -21.34
N GLY A 719 -20.18 -1.97 -22.66
CA GLY A 719 -19.45 -1.00 -23.49
C GLY A 719 -19.81 0.45 -23.14
N ASN A 720 -18.90 1.40 -23.38
CA ASN A 720 -18.97 2.78 -22.82
C ASN A 720 -20.17 3.64 -23.31
N THR A 721 -20.94 3.20 -24.32
CA THR A 721 -22.11 3.93 -24.84
C THR A 721 -23.42 3.47 -24.20
N ARG A 722 -24.12 4.37 -23.50
CA ARG A 722 -25.49 4.14 -22.99
C ARG A 722 -26.52 4.69 -23.96
N LYS A 723 -27.60 3.94 -24.22
CA LYS A 723 -28.70 4.37 -25.11
C LYS A 723 -29.91 4.87 -24.32
N GLY A 724 -30.02 4.50 -23.04
CA GLY A 724 -31.08 4.94 -22.15
C GLY A 724 -30.98 6.40 -21.67
N LYS A 725 -32.07 6.88 -21.07
CA LYS A 725 -32.21 8.27 -20.61
C LYS A 725 -31.18 8.61 -19.54
N PHE A 726 -30.35 9.61 -19.82
CA PHE A 726 -29.42 10.18 -18.84
C PHE A 726 -30.18 11.05 -17.82
N TYR A 727 -29.92 10.85 -16.52
CA TYR A 727 -30.49 11.67 -15.44
C TYR A 727 -29.50 12.70 -14.87
N GLY A 728 -28.21 12.61 -15.22
CA GLY A 728 -27.15 13.43 -14.64
C GLY A 728 -26.41 12.73 -13.49
N GLU A 729 -25.56 13.48 -12.81
CA GLU A 729 -24.95 13.07 -11.54
C GLU A 729 -25.94 13.30 -10.39
N ARG A 730 -26.01 12.36 -9.43
CA ARG A 730 -26.90 12.42 -8.25
C ARG A 730 -26.28 11.78 -7.03
N LEU A 731 -26.69 12.30 -5.86
CA LEU A 731 -26.48 11.68 -4.57
C LEU A 731 -27.37 10.43 -4.44
N VAL A 732 -26.76 9.25 -4.31
CA VAL A 732 -27.43 7.96 -4.16
C VAL A 732 -27.07 7.34 -2.83
N THR A 733 -28.04 6.69 -2.18
CA THR A 733 -27.79 5.77 -1.07
C THR A 733 -28.19 4.34 -1.39
N PHE A 734 -27.43 3.40 -0.84
CA PHE A 734 -27.76 1.98 -0.81
C PHE A 734 -27.92 1.49 0.64
N GLY A 735 -28.95 0.69 0.88
CA GLY A 735 -29.33 0.20 2.21
C GLY A 735 -30.44 0.98 2.92
N GLU A 736 -31.05 1.95 2.24
CA GLU A 736 -32.30 2.63 2.65
C GLU A 736 -33.52 2.09 1.86
N ASP A 737 -33.47 0.83 1.46
CA ASP A 737 -34.42 0.17 0.56
C ASP A 737 -35.44 -0.74 1.25
N VAL A 738 -35.62 -0.59 2.57
CA VAL A 738 -36.62 -1.29 3.42
C VAL A 738 -37.46 -0.29 4.23
N ASP A 739 -38.64 -0.71 4.69
CA ASP A 739 -39.50 0.05 5.61
C ASP A 739 -39.14 -0.18 7.10
N ASP A 740 -39.88 0.48 8.01
CA ASP A 740 -39.70 0.37 9.47
C ASP A 740 -39.95 -1.05 10.03
N GLU A 741 -40.63 -1.92 9.28
CA GLU A 741 -40.87 -3.33 9.62
C GLU A 741 -39.80 -4.26 9.00
N GLY A 742 -38.94 -3.74 8.12
CA GLY A 742 -37.89 -4.47 7.42
C GLY A 742 -38.30 -5.05 6.07
N ASN A 743 -39.49 -4.73 5.54
CA ASN A 743 -39.94 -5.20 4.24
C ASN A 743 -39.25 -4.41 3.11
N PRO A 744 -38.79 -5.04 2.01
CA PRO A 744 -38.22 -4.32 0.87
C PRO A 744 -39.24 -3.36 0.21
N GLY A 745 -38.86 -2.08 0.08
CA GLY A 745 -39.69 -1.06 -0.53
C GLY A 745 -39.93 -1.30 -2.04
N PRO A 746 -41.07 -0.84 -2.60
CA PRO A 746 -41.41 -1.03 -4.01
C PRO A 746 -40.48 -0.23 -4.94
N ALA A 747 -40.36 -0.70 -6.19
CA ALA A 747 -39.65 0.03 -7.22
C ALA A 747 -40.44 1.27 -7.67
N VAL A 748 -39.75 2.40 -7.90
CA VAL A 748 -40.36 3.70 -8.24
C VAL A 748 -39.77 4.23 -9.55
N VAL A 749 -40.62 4.47 -10.55
CA VAL A 749 -40.18 5.05 -11.83
C VAL A 749 -39.74 6.51 -11.61
N PRO A 750 -38.50 6.91 -11.97
CA PRO A 750 -38.04 8.27 -11.71
C PRO A 750 -38.74 9.32 -12.60
N PRO A 751 -39.02 10.53 -12.09
CA PRO A 751 -39.77 11.56 -12.80
C PRO A 751 -39.03 12.12 -14.02
N ASP A 752 -39.79 12.52 -15.05
CA ASP A 752 -39.23 12.87 -16.36
C ASP A 752 -38.52 14.23 -16.42
N GLU A 753 -38.92 15.21 -15.60
CA GLU A 753 -38.51 16.61 -15.71
C GLU A 753 -37.09 16.89 -15.18
N ALA A 754 -36.47 15.93 -14.48
CA ALA A 754 -35.23 16.07 -13.71
C ALA A 754 -33.94 16.37 -14.52
N VAL A 755 -34.02 16.70 -15.82
CA VAL A 755 -32.86 16.83 -16.73
C VAL A 755 -32.36 18.27 -16.87
N GLU A 756 -33.23 19.27 -16.90
CA GLU A 756 -32.80 20.68 -17.03
C GLU A 756 -32.37 21.27 -15.68
N GLU A 757 -33.07 20.96 -14.59
CA GLU A 757 -32.71 21.41 -13.24
C GLU A 757 -31.37 20.83 -12.76
N ALA A 758 -30.99 19.64 -13.25
CA ALA A 758 -29.68 19.04 -12.99
C ALA A 758 -28.51 19.95 -13.40
N LYS A 759 -28.68 20.73 -14.49
CA LYS A 759 -27.64 21.66 -14.98
C LYS A 759 -27.45 22.85 -14.04
N ALA A 760 -28.54 23.31 -13.41
CA ALA A 760 -28.49 24.38 -12.42
C ALA A 760 -27.85 23.88 -11.10
N VAL A 761 -28.16 22.65 -10.67
CA VAL A 761 -27.52 22.03 -9.49
C VAL A 761 -26.03 21.81 -9.73
N LEU A 762 -25.62 21.32 -10.91
CA LEU A 762 -24.20 21.19 -11.28
C LEU A 762 -23.45 22.53 -11.21
N GLN A 763 -24.02 23.61 -11.77
CA GLN A 763 -23.43 24.96 -11.67
C GLN A 763 -23.33 25.45 -10.22
N LEU A 764 -24.32 25.12 -9.37
CA LEU A 764 -24.29 25.44 -7.94
C LEU A 764 -23.21 24.62 -7.20
N MET A 765 -23.06 23.34 -7.53
CA MET A 765 -22.03 22.46 -6.97
C MET A 765 -20.62 22.89 -7.39
N GLU A 766 -20.37 23.22 -8.66
CA GLU A 766 -19.09 23.79 -9.08
C GLU A 766 -18.79 25.13 -8.40
N LYS A 767 -19.83 25.93 -8.12
CA LYS A 767 -19.69 27.19 -7.36
C LYS A 767 -19.33 26.90 -5.90
N HIS A 768 -20.00 25.96 -5.24
CA HIS A 768 -19.68 25.58 -3.86
C HIS A 768 -18.34 24.83 -3.71
N LYS A 769 -17.91 24.09 -4.75
CA LYS A 769 -16.58 23.46 -4.84
C LYS A 769 -15.50 24.54 -4.97
N ARG A 770 -15.74 25.62 -5.73
CA ARG A 770 -14.92 26.85 -5.74
C ARG A 770 -14.92 27.55 -4.38
N GLU A 771 -16.08 27.82 -3.79
CA GLU A 771 -16.21 28.50 -2.49
C GLU A 771 -15.56 27.72 -1.33
N ARG A 772 -15.58 26.38 -1.37
CA ARG A 772 -14.76 25.54 -0.46
C ARG A 772 -13.27 25.69 -0.72
N MET A 773 -12.82 25.62 -1.98
CA MET A 773 -11.40 25.76 -2.33
C MET A 773 -10.86 27.15 -1.97
N GLU A 774 -11.67 28.19 -2.18
CA GLU A 774 -11.41 29.57 -1.75
C GLU A 774 -11.39 29.66 -0.22
N GLY A 775 -12.33 29.05 0.50
CA GLY A 775 -12.33 28.97 1.97
C GLY A 775 -11.13 28.20 2.56
N TYR A 776 -10.66 27.14 1.88
CA TYR A 776 -9.41 26.45 2.24
C TYR A 776 -8.17 27.31 1.94
N GLN A 777 -8.18 28.07 0.85
CA GLN A 777 -7.15 29.08 0.58
C GLN A 777 -7.18 30.20 1.62
N GLU A 778 -8.34 30.71 2.04
CA GLU A 778 -8.48 31.70 3.11
C GLU A 778 -8.05 31.15 4.47
N ALA A 779 -8.30 29.86 4.76
CA ALA A 779 -7.76 29.22 5.96
C ALA A 779 -6.22 29.09 5.92
N LEU A 780 -5.65 28.74 4.76
CA LEU A 780 -4.20 28.71 4.53
C LEU A 780 -3.56 30.11 4.52
N ILE A 781 -4.30 31.14 4.11
CA ILE A 781 -3.91 32.55 4.16
C ILE A 781 -4.03 33.06 5.61
N SER A 782 -5.04 32.67 6.38
CA SER A 782 -5.14 32.97 7.82
C SER A 782 -3.96 32.36 8.60
N LEU A 783 -3.56 31.12 8.28
CA LEU A 783 -2.35 30.46 8.78
C LEU A 783 -1.01 31.08 8.29
N ARG A 784 -1.07 31.97 7.29
CA ARG A 784 0.06 32.73 6.74
C ARG A 784 0.13 34.13 7.36
N ASP A 785 -1.01 34.80 7.50
CA ASP A 785 -1.14 36.17 7.99
C ASP A 785 -1.03 36.22 9.53
N SER A 786 -1.34 35.11 10.21
CA SER A 786 -0.98 34.90 11.63
C SER A 786 0.54 34.86 11.90
N ARG A 787 1.39 35.11 10.90
CA ARG A 787 2.85 35.26 11.05
C ARG A 787 3.32 36.70 11.23
N ASP A 788 2.49 37.71 10.93
CA ASP A 788 2.84 39.12 11.13
C ASP A 788 2.63 39.56 12.61
N GLY A 789 3.08 38.71 13.54
CA GLY A 789 2.76 38.73 14.96
C GLY A 789 3.96 38.83 15.93
N GLY A 790 5.17 39.12 15.44
CA GLY A 790 6.32 39.52 16.26
C GLY A 790 7.30 38.42 16.69
N PHE A 791 8.59 38.69 16.45
CA PHE A 791 9.75 37.88 16.85
C PHE A 791 9.85 37.63 18.38
N LEU A 792 10.41 36.48 18.77
CA LEU A 792 11.77 36.40 19.36
C LEU A 792 12.23 34.96 19.67
N TRP A 793 13.42 34.61 19.12
CA TRP A 793 14.22 33.38 19.32
C TRP A 793 13.65 32.05 18.80
#